data_AF-A0A536T5E4-F1
#
_entry.id   AF-A0A536T5E4-F1
#
_cell.length_a   1.000
_cell.length_b   1.000
_cell.length_c   1.000
_cell.angle_alpha   90.00
_cell.angle_beta   90.00
_cell.angle_gamma   90.00
#
_symmetry.space_group_name_H-M   'P 1'
#
loop_
_entity.id
_entity.type
_entity.pdbx_description
1 polymer ?
#
loop_
_entity_poly.entity_id
_entity_poly.type
_entity_poly.pdbx_seq_one_letter_code
_entity_poly.pdbx_strand_id
1 'polypeptide(L)'
;MRLANLRWQTLWSAAPLVSAGTVAIAMGSWIVGAWHGWVSRTPPPELASIPYDAAWAFIFAGASLVATGTRLSSVGRALAIVPIALGALRLAAYIAPGNISVHPLLANSWLPYSDGNYSDMGVLTALVFVVVGCALAWLRPVPRGPWRSVWVTLLASIAVAFSLLLLVGSWTSSPAVSQWMLLTGGETADALLLILIAATVLAYGLAGSKDERAALSRSMPVIIWMTIFACVLVLWRALAIEETRVFQHSTSLVAADARSQVERDLSTRSEMLQRLAEWTLVRPDETVWRRDAGALIKDVNEFRLLAWAGPDYIIRWALPEEIAPHAVGYNVLSDPKQAAAVKQAVRNHRPTFGPFSDPAVGGPGVVIYAPVFDNGELRGIALGALGDGAWLKSLIDRRFGDHHIELVEAGTVLQAVNAGAPAAPSQWSEEVPLNIPDVNRSLRVTPTASYLSGAASGLPDAVLALGTVLATLLAVSAYLFQMARRRAHELDNANLQLQRDIARRYHIEQELRQSQTRNQLIVNAIRDCAIYMLDVEGRIASWNPGAQALNGYTAEEAIGKPFSMLYPTDREQPRENELSIATRRGSFEKECWHVRKDGTRYCGDDVVSAIRDESGQLRGFSVVTRDATQRIELQEQTERSRDFYFALFSDFPNLVWRSDPNGACDY
;
A
#
# COMPACT_ATOMS: atom_id res chain seq x y z
N MET A 1 -30.78 13.06 -19.49
CA MET A 1 -29.77 13.41 -18.46
C MET A 1 -28.77 12.28 -18.12
N ARG A 2 -29.17 11.02 -17.89
CA ARG A 2 -28.20 9.93 -17.57
C ARG A 2 -27.13 9.66 -18.65
N LEU A 3 -27.48 9.72 -19.94
CA LEU A 3 -26.53 9.53 -21.05
C LEU A 3 -25.52 10.68 -21.23
N ALA A 4 -25.91 11.90 -20.86
CA ALA A 4 -25.03 13.07 -20.89
C ALA A 4 -23.99 13.02 -19.74
N ASN A 5 -24.40 12.61 -18.54
CA ASN A 5 -23.49 12.43 -17.40
C ASN A 5 -22.47 11.30 -17.63
N LEU A 6 -22.85 10.21 -18.31
CA LEU A 6 -21.92 9.15 -18.68
C LEU A 6 -20.87 9.63 -19.70
N ARG A 7 -21.28 10.40 -20.73
CA ARG A 7 -20.32 10.98 -21.70
C ARG A 7 -19.36 11.98 -21.05
N TRP A 8 -19.86 12.85 -20.16
CA TRP A 8 -19.04 13.82 -19.44
C TRP A 8 -18.06 13.19 -18.45
N GLN A 9 -18.46 12.17 -17.67
CA GLN A 9 -17.53 11.43 -16.82
C GLN A 9 -16.47 10.67 -17.62
N THR A 10 -16.82 10.12 -18.80
CA THR A 10 -15.84 9.42 -19.64
C THR A 10 -14.78 10.35 -20.25
N LEU A 11 -15.14 11.60 -20.60
CA LEU A 11 -14.20 12.58 -21.17
C LEU A 11 -13.17 13.05 -20.13
N TRP A 12 -13.60 13.31 -18.90
CA TRP A 12 -12.70 13.73 -17.81
C TRP A 12 -11.75 12.61 -17.34
N SER A 13 -12.15 11.35 -17.46
CA SER A 13 -11.28 10.21 -17.11
C SER A 13 -10.20 9.90 -18.17
N ALA A 14 -10.43 10.28 -19.43
CA ALA A 14 -9.53 9.96 -20.54
C ALA A 14 -8.50 11.06 -20.83
N ALA A 15 -8.85 12.33 -20.62
CA ALA A 15 -7.95 13.48 -20.81
C ALA A 15 -6.59 13.35 -20.08
N PRO A 16 -6.52 13.00 -18.77
CA PRO A 16 -5.24 12.88 -18.08
C PRO A 16 -4.38 11.71 -18.59
N LEU A 17 -5.00 10.60 -19.00
CA LEU A 17 -4.28 9.47 -19.62
C LEU A 17 -3.60 9.89 -20.92
N VAL A 18 -4.33 10.62 -21.78
CA VAL A 18 -3.80 11.09 -23.06
C VAL A 18 -2.71 12.14 -22.82
N SER A 19 -2.92 13.13 -21.95
CA SER A 19 -1.92 14.17 -21.71
C SER A 19 -0.62 13.61 -21.12
N ALA A 20 -0.70 12.77 -20.09
CA ALA A 20 0.48 12.15 -19.49
C ALA A 20 1.20 11.24 -20.50
N GLY A 21 0.45 10.47 -21.28
CA GLY A 21 1.00 9.61 -22.32
C GLY A 21 1.70 10.40 -23.43
N THR A 22 1.13 11.52 -23.88
CA THR A 22 1.75 12.40 -24.89
C THR A 22 3.05 13.02 -24.37
N VAL A 23 3.09 13.46 -23.11
CA VAL A 23 4.33 13.99 -22.50
C VAL A 23 5.41 12.91 -22.45
N ALA A 24 5.09 11.69 -22.00
CA ALA A 24 6.04 10.58 -21.94
C ALA A 24 6.58 10.20 -23.34
N ILE A 25 5.71 10.14 -24.35
CA ILE A 25 6.11 9.89 -25.75
C ILE A 25 7.03 11.01 -26.24
N ALA A 26 6.64 12.27 -26.06
CA ALA A 26 7.42 13.42 -26.53
C ALA A 26 8.82 13.45 -25.89
N MET A 27 8.90 13.24 -24.58
CA MET A 27 10.16 13.24 -23.86
C MET A 27 11.07 12.07 -24.28
N GLY A 28 10.53 10.85 -24.31
CA GLY A 28 11.27 9.67 -24.73
C GLY A 28 11.73 9.76 -26.20
N SER A 29 10.89 10.30 -27.09
CA SER A 29 11.23 10.48 -28.51
C SER A 29 12.30 11.54 -28.72
N TRP A 30 12.28 12.62 -27.93
CA TRP A 30 13.35 13.62 -27.94
C TRP A 30 14.67 12.98 -27.55
N ILE A 31 14.70 12.21 -26.46
CA ILE A 31 15.92 11.56 -25.98
C ILE A 31 16.47 10.59 -27.03
N VAL A 32 15.62 9.71 -27.57
CA VAL A 32 16.02 8.79 -28.66
C VAL A 32 16.55 9.59 -29.87
N GLY A 33 15.88 10.67 -30.26
CA GLY A 33 16.33 11.55 -31.36
C GLY A 33 17.64 12.28 -31.07
N ALA A 34 17.89 12.67 -29.82
CA ALA A 34 19.16 13.27 -29.39
C ALA A 34 20.30 12.25 -29.46
N TRP A 35 20.07 11.01 -29.01
CA TRP A 35 21.03 9.91 -29.15
C TRP A 35 21.39 9.62 -30.61
N HIS A 36 20.42 9.70 -31.53
CA HIS A 36 20.62 9.50 -32.97
C HIS A 36 21.09 10.75 -33.74
N GLY A 37 21.33 11.87 -33.06
CA GLY A 37 21.76 13.13 -33.69
C GLY A 37 20.70 13.78 -34.61
N TRP A 38 19.45 13.32 -34.55
CA TRP A 38 18.33 13.90 -35.31
C TRP A 38 17.88 15.26 -34.79
N VAL A 39 18.20 15.56 -33.52
CA VAL A 39 17.83 16.81 -32.86
C VAL A 39 19.10 17.59 -32.54
N SER A 40 19.21 18.81 -33.08
CA SER A 40 20.38 19.68 -32.95
C SER A 40 20.50 20.37 -31.58
N ARG A 41 19.44 20.38 -30.78
CA ARG A 41 19.46 20.88 -29.40
C ARG A 41 19.85 19.75 -28.46
N THR A 42 20.99 19.91 -27.79
CA THR A 42 21.33 19.07 -26.65
C THR A 42 20.19 19.12 -25.64
N PRO A 43 19.68 17.96 -25.18
CA PRO A 43 18.67 17.95 -24.13
C PRO A 43 19.20 18.70 -22.89
N PRO A 44 18.33 19.30 -22.08
CA PRO A 44 18.72 19.85 -20.78
C PRO A 44 19.57 18.82 -20.01
N PRO A 45 20.58 19.23 -19.23
CA PRO A 45 21.49 18.29 -18.56
C PRO A 45 20.75 17.24 -17.72
N GLU A 46 19.60 17.60 -17.14
CA GLU A 46 18.71 16.69 -16.41
C GLU A 46 18.08 15.60 -17.31
N LEU A 47 17.73 15.93 -18.56
CA LEU A 47 17.13 15.02 -19.55
C LEU A 47 18.17 14.26 -20.38
N ALA A 48 19.39 14.79 -20.50
CA ALA A 48 20.52 14.16 -21.19
C ALA A 48 21.01 12.88 -20.50
N SER A 49 20.52 12.66 -19.27
CA SER A 49 20.98 11.59 -18.39
C SER A 49 20.03 10.38 -18.34
N ILE A 50 18.90 10.43 -19.06
CA ILE A 50 17.98 9.29 -19.20
C ILE A 50 18.64 8.18 -20.05
N PRO A 51 18.73 6.95 -19.51
CA PRO A 51 19.20 5.76 -20.24
C PRO A 51 18.42 5.49 -21.52
N TYR A 52 19.10 4.99 -22.56
CA TYR A 52 18.47 4.78 -23.87
C TYR A 52 17.34 3.74 -23.84
N ASP A 53 17.51 2.66 -23.09
CA ASP A 53 16.52 1.63 -22.84
C ASP A 53 15.31 2.16 -22.04
N ALA A 54 15.54 3.02 -21.06
CA ALA A 54 14.49 3.73 -20.32
C ALA A 54 13.68 4.67 -21.23
N ALA A 55 14.34 5.39 -22.15
CA ALA A 55 13.66 6.26 -23.12
C ALA A 55 12.66 5.49 -23.99
N TRP A 56 13.03 4.30 -24.49
CA TRP A 56 12.10 3.42 -25.20
C TRP A 56 10.96 2.94 -24.30
N ALA A 57 11.27 2.52 -23.07
CA ALA A 57 10.25 2.12 -22.11
C ALA A 57 9.22 3.23 -21.85
N PHE A 58 9.65 4.50 -21.76
CA PHE A 58 8.76 5.66 -21.67
C PHE A 58 7.88 5.88 -22.90
N ILE A 59 8.43 5.73 -24.12
CA ILE A 59 7.66 5.85 -25.36
C ILE A 59 6.53 4.81 -25.37
N PHE A 60 6.85 3.54 -25.09
CA PHE A 60 5.86 2.46 -25.12
C PHE A 60 4.86 2.54 -23.95
N ALA A 61 5.29 2.93 -22.76
CA ALA A 61 4.39 3.19 -21.63
C ALA A 61 3.45 4.37 -21.91
N GLY A 62 3.95 5.46 -22.50
CA GLY A 62 3.16 6.61 -22.92
C GLY A 62 2.18 6.26 -24.04
N ALA A 63 2.61 5.50 -25.05
CA ALA A 63 1.75 5.02 -26.13
C ALA A 63 0.65 4.08 -25.60
N SER A 64 0.95 3.25 -24.61
CA SER A 64 -0.04 2.44 -23.89
C SER A 64 -1.11 3.28 -23.19
N LEU A 65 -0.70 4.36 -22.50
CA LEU A 65 -1.63 5.31 -21.87
C LEU A 65 -2.54 6.00 -22.90
N VAL A 66 -1.98 6.53 -23.99
CA VAL A 66 -2.73 7.19 -25.06
C VAL A 66 -3.71 6.21 -25.72
N ALA A 67 -3.26 4.99 -26.04
CA ALA A 67 -4.11 3.95 -26.63
C ALA A 67 -5.26 3.57 -25.68
N THR A 68 -5.00 3.52 -24.37
CA THR A 68 -6.04 3.23 -23.38
C THR A 68 -7.04 4.39 -23.25
N GLY A 69 -6.56 5.63 -23.23
CA GLY A 69 -7.38 6.84 -23.20
C GLY A 69 -8.26 7.01 -24.45
N THR A 70 -7.77 6.61 -25.62
CA THR A 70 -8.51 6.61 -26.91
C THR A 70 -9.37 5.36 -27.12
N ARG A 71 -9.53 4.51 -26.10
CA ARG A 71 -10.32 3.25 -26.10
C ARG A 71 -9.75 2.11 -26.94
N LEU A 72 -8.54 2.22 -27.47
CA LEU A 72 -7.78 1.15 -28.12
C LEU A 72 -7.07 0.24 -27.08
N SER A 73 -7.82 -0.25 -26.09
CA SER A 73 -7.24 -0.97 -24.93
C SER A 73 -6.54 -2.29 -25.28
N SER A 74 -6.84 -2.91 -26.42
CA SER A 74 -6.06 -4.08 -26.89
C SER A 74 -4.67 -3.67 -27.38
N VAL A 75 -4.57 -2.54 -28.09
CA VAL A 75 -3.29 -1.97 -28.52
C VAL A 75 -2.50 -1.49 -27.30
N GLY A 76 -3.16 -0.81 -26.36
CA GLY A 76 -2.51 -0.37 -25.11
C GLY A 76 -1.86 -1.51 -24.33
N ARG A 77 -2.55 -2.65 -24.22
CA ARG A 77 -1.99 -3.85 -23.57
C ARG A 77 -0.79 -4.42 -24.31
N ALA A 78 -0.84 -4.50 -25.64
CA ALA A 78 0.29 -4.98 -26.42
C ALA A 78 1.52 -4.08 -26.24
N LEU A 79 1.32 -2.76 -26.23
CA LEU A 79 2.38 -1.79 -26.00
C LEU A 79 2.94 -1.86 -24.56
N ALA A 80 2.11 -2.14 -23.57
CA ALA A 80 2.53 -2.29 -22.17
C ALA A 80 3.45 -3.50 -21.93
N ILE A 81 3.50 -4.49 -22.83
CA ILE A 81 4.42 -5.64 -22.72
C ILE A 81 5.87 -5.20 -22.91
N VAL A 82 6.13 -4.17 -23.72
CA VAL A 82 7.48 -3.70 -24.03
C VAL A 82 8.23 -3.18 -22.78
N PRO A 83 7.69 -2.25 -21.97
CA PRO A 83 8.37 -1.82 -20.75
C PRO A 83 8.51 -2.96 -19.72
N ILE A 84 7.56 -3.91 -19.66
CA ILE A 84 7.71 -5.11 -18.81
C ILE A 84 8.92 -5.93 -19.28
N ALA A 85 9.02 -6.19 -20.58
CA ALA A 85 10.09 -7.00 -21.15
C ALA A 85 11.46 -6.34 -20.97
N LEU A 86 11.58 -5.03 -21.22
CA LEU A 86 12.82 -4.28 -21.02
C LEU A 86 13.25 -4.29 -19.55
N GLY A 87 12.34 -4.00 -18.62
CA GLY A 87 12.64 -4.03 -17.19
C GLY A 87 12.98 -5.44 -16.67
N ALA A 88 12.24 -6.47 -17.09
CA ALA A 88 12.51 -7.85 -16.70
C ALA A 88 13.84 -8.36 -17.24
N LEU A 89 14.18 -8.01 -18.49
CA LEU A 89 15.48 -8.33 -19.09
C LEU A 89 16.62 -7.70 -18.30
N ARG A 90 16.47 -6.43 -17.88
CA ARG A 90 17.47 -5.74 -17.05
C ARG A 90 17.64 -6.41 -15.69
N LEU A 91 16.55 -6.75 -15.02
CA LEU A 91 16.58 -7.46 -13.74
C LEU A 91 17.26 -8.84 -13.88
N ALA A 92 16.99 -9.57 -14.96
CA ALA A 92 17.63 -10.86 -15.24
C ALA A 92 19.14 -10.71 -15.48
N ALA A 93 19.56 -9.69 -16.22
CA ALA A 93 20.98 -9.38 -16.46
C ALA A 93 21.72 -9.04 -15.16
N TYR A 94 21.06 -8.37 -14.21
CA TYR A 94 21.63 -8.06 -12.89
C TYR A 94 21.81 -9.30 -12.00
N ILE A 95 20.88 -10.27 -12.08
CA ILE A 95 20.91 -11.49 -11.24
C ILE A 95 21.97 -12.50 -11.72
N ALA A 96 22.23 -12.57 -13.03
CA ALA A 96 23.18 -13.52 -13.61
C ALA A 96 24.24 -12.81 -14.48
N PRO A 97 25.17 -12.05 -13.86
CA PRO A 97 26.22 -11.35 -14.58
C PRO A 97 27.10 -12.36 -15.34
N GLY A 98 27.17 -12.22 -16.67
CA GLY A 98 28.03 -13.03 -17.56
C GLY A 98 27.31 -14.09 -18.42
N ASN A 99 26.13 -14.57 -18.03
CA ASN A 99 25.35 -15.55 -18.82
C ASN A 99 24.40 -14.89 -19.84
N ILE A 100 24.02 -13.65 -19.55
CA ILE A 100 23.25 -12.78 -20.44
C ILE A 100 24.20 -11.63 -20.73
N SER A 101 24.68 -11.51 -21.97
CA SER A 101 25.41 -10.30 -22.38
C SER A 101 24.51 -9.11 -22.07
N VAL A 102 24.96 -8.26 -21.14
CA VAL A 102 24.19 -7.11 -20.65
C VAL A 102 23.76 -6.29 -21.86
N HIS A 103 22.47 -6.04 -21.95
CA HIS A 103 21.85 -6.00 -23.25
C HIS A 103 21.22 -4.62 -23.52
N PRO A 104 21.81 -3.73 -24.36
CA PRO A 104 21.19 -2.43 -24.63
C PRO A 104 20.05 -2.56 -25.66
N LEU A 105 20.28 -3.32 -26.75
CA LEU A 105 19.38 -3.66 -27.88
C LEU A 105 20.15 -4.49 -28.97
N LEU A 106 21.08 -5.38 -28.60
CA LEU A 106 21.58 -6.62 -29.27
C LEU A 106 22.41 -6.28 -30.49
N ALA A 107 23.54 -5.67 -30.15
CA ALA A 107 24.87 -5.88 -30.74
C ALA A 107 24.99 -5.58 -32.23
N ASN A 108 24.27 -4.56 -32.71
CA ASN A 108 24.27 -4.19 -34.11
C ASN A 108 24.82 -2.78 -34.36
N SER A 109 25.47 -2.63 -35.51
CA SER A 109 26.13 -1.43 -36.05
C SER A 109 25.21 -0.23 -36.37
N TRP A 110 23.90 -0.33 -36.13
CA TRP A 110 22.94 0.77 -36.37
C TRP A 110 22.79 1.72 -35.18
N LEU A 111 23.38 1.40 -34.04
CA LEU A 111 23.44 2.30 -32.90
C LEU A 111 24.56 3.34 -33.10
N PRO A 112 24.32 4.62 -32.80
CA PRO A 112 25.18 5.73 -33.23
C PRO A 112 26.56 5.82 -32.52
N TYR A 113 26.86 4.95 -31.55
CA TYR A 113 28.15 4.91 -30.83
C TYR A 113 28.63 3.47 -30.55
N SER A 114 29.95 3.28 -30.54
CA SER A 114 30.63 1.98 -30.38
C SER A 114 30.78 1.54 -28.91
N ASP A 115 31.31 0.32 -28.73
CA ASP A 115 31.48 -0.45 -27.49
C ASP A 115 31.68 0.40 -26.21
N GLY A 116 30.70 0.33 -25.31
CA GLY A 116 30.91 0.56 -23.87
C GLY A 116 30.48 1.91 -23.28
N ASN A 117 29.84 2.82 -24.03
CA ASN A 117 29.49 4.16 -23.53
C ASN A 117 27.96 4.42 -23.41
N TYR A 118 27.18 3.39 -23.10
CA TYR A 118 25.74 3.50 -22.84
C TYR A 118 25.48 3.51 -21.33
N SER A 119 24.66 4.45 -20.85
CA SER A 119 24.04 4.31 -19.52
C SER A 119 22.87 3.34 -19.64
N ASP A 120 22.93 2.26 -18.86
CA ASP A 120 21.83 1.31 -18.74
C ASP A 120 20.80 1.81 -17.70
N MET A 121 19.54 1.38 -17.80
CA MET A 121 18.57 1.67 -16.75
C MET A 121 19.03 1.12 -15.39
N GLY A 122 18.89 1.94 -14.34
CA GLY A 122 19.09 1.53 -12.96
C GLY A 122 18.15 0.37 -12.56
N VAL A 123 18.59 -0.46 -11.61
CA VAL A 123 17.85 -1.67 -11.19
C VAL A 123 16.46 -1.31 -10.65
N LEU A 124 16.37 -0.22 -9.89
CA LEU A 124 15.11 0.25 -9.33
C LEU A 124 14.19 0.82 -10.41
N THR A 125 14.72 1.58 -11.37
CA THR A 125 13.98 2.04 -12.57
C THR A 125 13.41 0.88 -13.38
N ALA A 126 14.19 -0.20 -13.57
CA ALA A 126 13.73 -1.43 -14.22
C ALA A 126 12.56 -2.08 -13.47
N LEU A 127 12.66 -2.18 -12.13
CA LEU A 127 11.59 -2.70 -11.28
C LEU A 127 10.31 -1.88 -11.41
N VAL A 128 10.42 -0.54 -11.42
CA VAL A 128 9.26 0.35 -11.60
C VAL A 128 8.61 0.13 -12.97
N PHE A 129 9.39 -0.01 -14.05
CA PHE A 129 8.83 -0.29 -15.38
C PHE A 129 8.08 -1.63 -15.45
N VAL A 130 8.56 -2.67 -14.76
CA VAL A 130 7.83 -3.94 -14.64
C VAL A 130 6.50 -3.73 -13.91
N VAL A 131 6.51 -3.03 -12.78
CA VAL A 131 5.32 -2.79 -11.96
C VAL A 131 4.30 -1.91 -12.70
N VAL A 132 4.72 -0.78 -13.27
CA VAL A 132 3.90 0.13 -14.07
C VAL A 132 3.40 -0.54 -15.33
N GLY A 133 4.25 -1.30 -16.02
CA GLY A 133 3.88 -2.06 -17.22
C GLY A 133 2.79 -3.08 -16.91
N CYS A 134 2.89 -3.82 -15.80
CA CYS A 134 1.84 -4.72 -15.33
C CYS A 134 0.53 -3.97 -15.03
N ALA A 135 0.61 -2.80 -14.38
CA ALA A 135 -0.57 -1.96 -14.12
C ALA A 135 -1.24 -1.50 -15.43
N LEU A 136 -0.44 -1.08 -16.42
CA LEU A 136 -0.91 -0.67 -17.75
C LEU A 136 -1.51 -1.82 -18.55
N ALA A 137 -0.89 -3.01 -18.52
CA ALA A 137 -1.41 -4.21 -19.18
C ALA A 137 -2.77 -4.64 -18.57
N TRP A 138 -2.99 -4.33 -17.31
CA TRP A 138 -4.26 -4.55 -16.62
C TRP A 138 -5.17 -3.32 -16.60
N LEU A 139 -4.82 -2.22 -17.24
CA LEU A 139 -5.69 -1.06 -17.40
C LEU A 139 -6.75 -1.33 -18.47
N ARG A 140 -8.03 -1.10 -18.17
CA ARG A 140 -9.11 -1.18 -19.17
C ARG A 140 -10.16 -0.09 -18.94
N PRO A 141 -10.75 0.44 -20.03
CA PRO A 141 -11.78 1.45 -19.96
C PRO A 141 -13.19 0.90 -19.61
N VAL A 142 -13.37 -0.42 -19.59
CA VAL A 142 -14.67 -1.05 -19.30
C VAL A 142 -14.54 -1.88 -18.02
N PRO A 143 -15.37 -1.61 -16.99
CA PRO A 143 -15.32 -2.35 -15.73
C PRO A 143 -15.71 -3.81 -15.96
N ARG A 144 -14.81 -4.74 -15.61
CA ARG A 144 -15.06 -6.18 -15.51
C ARG A 144 -14.51 -6.67 -14.17
N GLY A 145 -15.32 -6.46 -13.13
CA GLY A 145 -15.08 -7.00 -11.79
C GLY A 145 -14.24 -6.09 -10.87
N PRO A 146 -14.59 -6.02 -9.57
CA PRO A 146 -13.98 -5.11 -8.61
C PRO A 146 -12.52 -5.42 -8.27
N TRP A 147 -12.09 -6.68 -8.34
CA TRP A 147 -10.73 -7.08 -7.94
C TRP A 147 -9.64 -6.56 -8.86
N ARG A 148 -9.96 -6.32 -10.13
CA ARG A 148 -9.00 -5.81 -11.09
C ARG A 148 -8.56 -4.38 -10.76
N SER A 149 -9.49 -3.51 -10.39
CA SER A 149 -9.15 -2.13 -10.02
C SER A 149 -8.31 -2.09 -8.74
N VAL A 150 -8.55 -3.02 -7.81
CA VAL A 150 -7.71 -3.21 -6.62
C VAL A 150 -6.27 -3.56 -7.01
N TRP A 151 -6.06 -4.50 -7.94
CA TRP A 151 -4.70 -4.84 -8.40
C TRP A 151 -4.02 -3.71 -9.16
N VAL A 152 -4.74 -3.01 -10.05
CA VAL A 152 -4.19 -1.87 -10.80
C VAL A 152 -3.79 -0.73 -9.87
N THR A 153 -4.61 -0.42 -8.86
CA THR A 153 -4.29 0.63 -7.88
C THR A 153 -3.17 0.21 -6.93
N LEU A 154 -3.10 -1.06 -6.55
CA LEU A 154 -1.96 -1.60 -5.79
C LEU A 154 -0.65 -1.42 -6.55
N LEU A 155 -0.59 -1.91 -7.79
CA LEU A 155 0.61 -1.81 -8.63
C LEU A 155 0.97 -0.34 -8.91
N ALA A 156 -0.01 0.51 -9.22
CA ALA A 156 0.23 1.93 -9.43
C ALA A 156 0.71 2.64 -8.14
N SER A 157 0.22 2.25 -6.96
CA SER A 157 0.69 2.78 -5.69
C SER A 157 2.12 2.35 -5.37
N ILE A 158 2.48 1.09 -5.63
CA ILE A 158 3.86 0.59 -5.47
C ILE A 158 4.79 1.34 -6.42
N ALA A 159 4.37 1.50 -7.69
CA ALA A 159 5.13 2.25 -8.67
C ALA A 159 5.36 3.70 -8.24
N VAL A 160 4.32 4.42 -7.79
CA VAL A 160 4.49 5.80 -7.27
C VAL A 160 5.45 5.83 -6.08
N ALA A 161 5.35 4.88 -5.15
CA ALA A 161 6.22 4.83 -3.98
C ALA A 161 7.69 4.60 -4.35
N PHE A 162 7.98 3.69 -5.27
CA PHE A 162 9.33 3.47 -5.79
C PHE A 162 9.85 4.64 -6.61
N SER A 163 9.01 5.30 -7.42
CA SER A 163 9.42 6.49 -8.16
C SER A 163 9.70 7.69 -7.24
N LEU A 164 8.97 7.82 -6.12
CA LEU A 164 9.30 8.81 -5.08
C LEU A 164 10.62 8.46 -4.38
N LEU A 165 10.88 7.18 -4.14
CA LEU A 165 12.14 6.71 -3.55
C LEU A 165 13.33 7.02 -4.49
N LEU A 166 13.17 6.81 -5.80
CA LEU A 166 14.12 7.25 -6.84
C LEU A 166 14.33 8.77 -6.83
N LEU A 167 13.25 9.55 -6.71
CA LEU A 167 13.33 11.00 -6.68
C LEU A 167 14.08 11.52 -5.43
N VAL A 168 13.78 10.95 -4.26
CA VAL A 168 14.49 11.30 -3.02
C VAL A 168 15.95 10.87 -3.11
N GLY A 169 16.22 9.67 -3.60
CA GLY A 169 17.57 9.15 -3.79
C GLY A 169 18.42 10.05 -4.66
N SER A 170 17.91 10.42 -5.83
CA SER A 170 18.58 11.32 -6.76
C SER A 170 18.75 12.75 -6.22
N TRP A 171 17.79 13.26 -5.45
CA TRP A 171 17.88 14.62 -4.89
C TRP A 171 18.93 14.75 -3.79
N THR A 172 19.10 13.72 -2.95
CA THR A 172 20.06 13.78 -1.83
C THR A 172 21.52 13.91 -2.27
N SER A 173 21.84 13.58 -3.53
CA SER A 173 23.20 13.64 -4.10
C SER A 173 24.29 12.98 -3.25
N SER A 174 23.89 12.13 -2.30
CA SER A 174 24.80 11.44 -1.40
C SER A 174 25.35 10.22 -2.12
N PRO A 175 26.69 10.07 -2.25
CA PRO A 175 27.31 8.91 -2.87
C PRO A 175 26.82 7.60 -2.24
N ALA A 176 26.62 7.61 -0.91
CA ALA A 176 26.08 6.48 -0.17
C ALA A 176 24.65 6.13 -0.63
N VAL A 177 23.76 7.11 -0.76
CA VAL A 177 22.37 6.87 -1.18
C VAL A 177 22.29 6.41 -2.64
N SER A 178 23.10 6.98 -3.53
CA SER A 178 23.17 6.51 -4.93
C SER A 178 23.70 5.08 -5.03
N GLN A 179 24.68 4.73 -4.20
CA GLN A 179 25.27 3.38 -4.19
C GLN A 179 24.31 2.35 -3.58
N TRP A 180 23.55 2.74 -2.54
CA TRP A 180 22.52 1.92 -1.90
C TRP A 180 21.35 1.63 -2.83
N MET A 181 20.84 2.66 -3.53
CA MET A 181 19.71 2.52 -4.43
C MET A 181 20.10 2.03 -5.83
N LEU A 182 21.39 1.72 -6.05
CA LEU A 182 21.95 1.30 -7.34
C LEU A 182 21.64 2.31 -8.46
N LEU A 183 21.67 3.61 -8.13
CA LEU A 183 21.39 4.68 -9.07
C LEU A 183 22.60 4.83 -10.00
N THR A 184 22.36 4.92 -11.30
CA THR A 184 23.42 5.08 -12.32
C THR A 184 23.75 6.55 -12.62
N GLY A 185 23.06 7.49 -11.94
CA GLY A 185 23.17 8.93 -12.15
C GLY A 185 22.17 9.43 -13.21
N GLY A 186 21.57 10.60 -12.99
CA GLY A 186 20.60 11.19 -13.93
C GLY A 186 19.12 10.90 -13.70
N GLU A 187 18.80 10.16 -12.64
CA GLU A 187 17.47 9.55 -12.47
C GLU A 187 16.37 10.51 -12.01
N THR A 188 16.65 11.82 -11.90
CA THR A 188 15.64 12.82 -11.53
C THR A 188 14.54 12.91 -12.59
N ALA A 189 14.92 12.97 -13.86
CA ALA A 189 13.98 13.04 -14.97
C ALA A 189 13.19 11.73 -15.13
N ASP A 190 13.85 10.58 -14.94
CA ASP A 190 13.21 9.26 -14.95
C ASP A 190 12.15 9.14 -13.85
N ALA A 191 12.51 9.52 -12.62
CA ALA A 191 11.61 9.48 -11.48
C ALA A 191 10.37 10.35 -11.71
N LEU A 192 10.54 11.57 -12.23
CA LEU A 192 9.43 12.47 -12.52
C LEU A 192 8.47 11.93 -13.59
N LEU A 193 9.00 11.36 -14.68
CA LEU A 193 8.19 10.73 -15.73
C LEU A 193 7.47 9.47 -15.22
N LEU A 194 8.13 8.65 -14.41
CA LEU A 194 7.52 7.47 -13.79
C LEU A 194 6.44 7.87 -12.79
N ILE A 195 6.64 8.93 -11.98
CA ILE A 195 5.60 9.50 -11.11
C ILE A 195 4.42 9.95 -11.96
N LEU A 196 4.65 10.68 -13.05
CA LEU A 196 3.58 11.16 -13.94
C LEU A 196 2.75 9.99 -14.48
N ILE A 197 3.38 8.94 -15.00
CA ILE A 197 2.69 7.77 -15.54
C ILE A 197 1.94 7.03 -14.43
N ALA A 198 2.63 6.68 -13.33
CA ALA A 198 2.06 5.87 -12.26
C ALA A 198 0.93 6.60 -11.50
N ALA A 199 1.09 7.90 -11.22
CA ALA A 199 0.07 8.71 -10.58
C ALA A 199 -1.17 8.87 -11.48
N THR A 200 -0.99 8.95 -12.80
CA THR A 200 -2.12 8.98 -13.74
C THR A 200 -2.88 7.67 -13.73
N VAL A 201 -2.18 6.52 -13.73
CA VAL A 201 -2.81 5.19 -13.62
C VAL A 201 -3.53 5.05 -12.27
N LEU A 202 -2.92 5.52 -11.18
CA LEU A 202 -3.50 5.50 -9.84
C LEU A 202 -4.79 6.35 -9.78
N ALA A 203 -4.74 7.59 -10.28
CA ALA A 203 -5.89 8.49 -10.34
C ALA A 203 -7.03 7.88 -11.16
N TYR A 204 -6.71 7.23 -12.28
CA TYR A 204 -7.70 6.51 -13.08
C TYR A 204 -8.33 5.34 -12.31
N GLY A 205 -7.52 4.53 -11.62
CA GLY A 205 -8.00 3.42 -10.81
C GLY A 205 -8.92 3.87 -9.66
N LEU A 206 -8.62 5.01 -9.03
CA LEU A 206 -9.45 5.61 -7.97
C LEU A 206 -10.76 6.21 -8.50
N ALA A 207 -10.78 6.66 -9.75
CA ALA A 207 -11.95 7.28 -10.39
C ALA A 207 -13.01 6.27 -10.87
N GLY A 208 -12.79 4.96 -10.70
CA GLY A 208 -13.64 3.87 -11.18
C GLY A 208 -15.11 3.88 -10.73
N SER A 209 -15.87 2.87 -11.16
CA SER A 209 -17.30 2.70 -10.86
C SER A 209 -17.60 2.58 -9.36
N LYS A 210 -18.88 2.72 -8.94
CA LYS A 210 -19.27 2.63 -7.52
C LYS A 210 -18.85 1.29 -6.88
N ASP A 211 -19.02 0.18 -7.59
CA ASP A 211 -18.68 -1.16 -7.10
C ASP A 211 -17.15 -1.33 -6.96
N GLU A 212 -16.39 -0.78 -7.91
CA GLU A 212 -14.93 -0.75 -7.83
C GLU A 212 -14.45 0.12 -6.66
N ARG A 213 -15.03 1.31 -6.45
CA ARG A 213 -14.71 2.17 -5.30
C ARG A 213 -15.03 1.50 -3.97
N ALA A 214 -16.11 0.74 -3.89
CA ALA A 214 -16.45 -0.02 -2.69
C ALA A 214 -15.38 -1.10 -2.39
N ALA A 215 -14.96 -1.86 -3.40
CA ALA A 215 -13.92 -2.87 -3.25
C ALA A 215 -12.53 -2.29 -2.97
N LEU A 216 -12.18 -1.19 -3.64
CA LEU A 216 -10.99 -0.38 -3.37
C LEU A 216 -10.98 0.08 -1.91
N SER A 217 -12.07 0.70 -1.45
CA SER A 217 -12.17 1.16 -0.06
C SER A 217 -12.06 0.02 0.94
N ARG A 218 -12.50 -1.21 0.60
CA ARG A 218 -12.33 -2.38 1.48
C ARG A 218 -10.89 -2.89 1.50
N SER A 219 -10.14 -2.73 0.40
CA SER A 219 -8.80 -3.27 0.22
C SER A 219 -7.68 -2.25 0.49
N MET A 220 -8.02 -0.97 0.69
CA MET A 220 -7.08 0.12 0.95
C MET A 220 -6.05 -0.17 2.07
N PRO A 221 -6.42 -0.78 3.22
CA PRO A 221 -5.44 -1.16 4.24
C PRO A 221 -4.36 -2.11 3.71
N VAL A 222 -4.76 -3.09 2.89
CA VAL A 222 -3.85 -4.06 2.26
C VAL A 222 -2.97 -3.36 1.22
N ILE A 223 -3.54 -2.42 0.45
CA ILE A 223 -2.78 -1.62 -0.52
C ILE A 223 -1.69 -0.82 0.19
N ILE A 224 -2.05 -0.09 1.26
CA ILE A 224 -1.09 0.69 2.06
C ILE A 224 -0.01 -0.22 2.65
N TRP A 225 -0.40 -1.36 3.21
CA TRP A 225 0.53 -2.34 3.79
C TRP A 225 1.54 -2.82 2.75
N MET A 226 1.06 -3.33 1.61
CA MET A 226 1.90 -3.89 0.55
C MET A 226 2.83 -2.83 -0.06
N THR A 227 2.35 -1.60 -0.27
CA THR A 227 3.17 -0.52 -0.79
C THR A 227 4.32 -0.16 0.14
N ILE A 228 4.04 0.03 1.44
CA ILE A 228 5.07 0.39 2.42
C ILE A 228 6.04 -0.79 2.61
N PHE A 229 5.52 -2.00 2.73
CA PHE A 229 6.33 -3.19 2.90
C PHE A 229 7.26 -3.45 1.70
N ALA A 230 6.81 -3.18 0.48
CA ALA A 230 7.65 -3.25 -0.71
C ALA A 230 8.82 -2.26 -0.66
N CYS A 231 8.60 -1.02 -0.21
CA CYS A 231 9.68 -0.06 0.02
C CYS A 231 10.66 -0.51 1.10
N VAL A 232 10.14 -1.07 2.20
CA VAL A 232 10.97 -1.63 3.29
C VAL A 232 11.84 -2.78 2.79
N LEU A 233 11.30 -3.68 1.97
CA LEU A 233 12.04 -4.79 1.36
C LEU A 233 13.18 -4.31 0.47
N VAL A 234 12.94 -3.29 -0.37
CA VAL A 234 13.97 -2.69 -1.22
C VAL A 234 15.08 -2.08 -0.35
N LEU A 235 14.71 -1.31 0.67
CA LEU A 235 15.68 -0.69 1.58
C LEU A 235 16.49 -1.73 2.37
N TRP A 236 15.83 -2.78 2.88
CA TRP A 236 16.49 -3.90 3.55
C TRP A 236 17.51 -4.58 2.63
N ARG A 237 17.10 -4.89 1.38
CA ARG A 237 17.97 -5.56 0.42
C ARG A 237 19.15 -4.67 0.02
N ALA A 238 18.93 -3.37 -0.14
CA ALA A 238 19.97 -2.39 -0.41
C ALA A 238 21.02 -2.34 0.71
N LEU A 239 20.58 -2.26 1.97
CA LEU A 239 21.48 -2.26 3.13
C LEU A 239 22.31 -3.55 3.23
N ALA A 240 21.69 -4.71 2.99
CA ALA A 240 22.40 -5.99 3.01
C ALA A 240 23.45 -6.12 1.89
N ILE A 241 23.16 -5.59 0.69
CA ILE A 241 24.13 -5.56 -0.42
C ILE A 241 25.29 -4.63 -0.09
N GLU A 242 25.02 -3.47 0.53
CA GLU A 242 26.09 -2.54 0.88
C GLU A 242 27.02 -3.13 1.95
N GLU A 243 26.47 -3.75 2.99
CA GLU A 243 27.25 -4.44 4.00
C GLU A 243 28.18 -5.50 3.39
N THR A 244 27.68 -6.26 2.41
CA THR A 244 28.47 -7.22 1.63
C THR A 244 29.61 -6.51 0.87
N ARG A 245 29.33 -5.39 0.20
CA ARG A 245 30.35 -4.62 -0.53
C ARG A 245 31.41 -4.05 0.40
N VAL A 246 31.03 -3.57 1.58
CA VAL A 246 31.95 -3.05 2.59
C VAL A 246 32.89 -4.16 3.05
N PHE A 247 32.39 -5.37 3.31
CA PHE A 247 33.25 -6.50 3.68
C PHE A 247 34.19 -6.92 2.55
N GLN A 248 33.71 -6.99 1.31
CA GLN A 248 34.56 -7.29 0.16
C GLN A 248 35.63 -6.22 -0.04
N HIS A 249 35.25 -4.94 -0.02
CA HIS A 249 36.21 -3.85 -0.20
C HIS A 249 37.23 -3.80 0.94
N SER A 250 36.80 -3.98 2.19
CA SER A 250 37.69 -4.07 3.35
C SER A 250 38.66 -5.24 3.20
N THR A 251 38.19 -6.41 2.77
CA THR A 251 39.06 -7.58 2.52
C THR A 251 40.06 -7.29 1.41
N SER A 252 39.64 -6.60 0.34
CA SER A 252 40.53 -6.22 -0.77
C SER A 252 41.63 -5.26 -0.36
N LEU A 253 41.32 -4.29 0.50
CA LEU A 253 42.30 -3.37 1.05
C LEU A 253 43.32 -4.11 1.92
N VAL A 254 42.85 -5.05 2.76
CA VAL A 254 43.72 -5.89 3.59
C VAL A 254 44.58 -6.79 2.72
N ALA A 255 44.01 -7.41 1.68
CA ALA A 255 44.74 -8.27 0.76
C ALA A 255 45.81 -7.50 -0.03
N ALA A 256 45.51 -6.29 -0.47
CA ALA A 256 46.47 -5.40 -1.12
C ALA A 256 47.60 -4.94 -0.17
N ASP A 257 47.29 -4.58 1.09
CA ASP A 257 48.31 -4.21 2.08
C ASP A 257 49.19 -5.41 2.45
N ALA A 258 48.59 -6.58 2.69
CA ALA A 258 49.31 -7.83 2.97
C ALA A 258 50.24 -8.20 1.81
N ARG A 259 49.75 -8.15 0.57
CA ARG A 259 50.56 -8.34 -0.64
C ARG A 259 51.74 -7.38 -0.68
N SER A 260 51.49 -6.08 -0.51
CA SER A 260 52.55 -5.06 -0.56
C SER A 260 53.60 -5.25 0.55
N GLN A 261 53.20 -5.70 1.73
CA GLN A 261 54.13 -5.99 2.83
C GLN A 261 54.97 -7.23 2.53
N VAL A 262 54.35 -8.32 2.05
CA VAL A 262 55.04 -9.54 1.64
C VAL A 262 56.04 -9.26 0.52
N GLU A 263 55.63 -8.53 -0.52
CA GLU A 263 56.50 -8.17 -1.64
C GLU A 263 57.68 -7.30 -1.19
N ARG A 264 57.45 -6.29 -0.34
CA ARG A 264 58.52 -5.42 0.18
C ARG A 264 59.51 -6.18 1.06
N ASP A 265 59.02 -7.03 1.95
CA ASP A 265 59.86 -7.84 2.83
C ASP A 265 60.72 -8.82 2.02
N LEU A 266 60.11 -9.56 1.08
CA LEU A 266 60.84 -10.49 0.22
C LEU A 266 61.85 -9.78 -0.70
N SER A 267 61.52 -8.59 -1.20
CA SER A 267 62.46 -7.77 -2.00
C SER A 267 63.63 -7.29 -1.14
N THR A 268 63.37 -6.83 0.08
CA THR A 268 64.43 -6.37 1.00
C THR A 268 65.38 -7.53 1.33
N ARG A 269 64.84 -8.71 1.59
CA ARG A 269 65.63 -9.93 1.88
C ARG A 269 66.43 -10.39 0.67
N SER A 270 65.85 -10.35 -0.53
CA SER A 270 66.57 -10.73 -1.74
C SER A 270 67.72 -9.77 -2.04
N GLU A 271 67.55 -8.47 -1.83
CA GLU A 271 68.63 -7.48 -1.93
C GLU A 271 69.73 -7.71 -0.89
N MET A 272 69.38 -8.03 0.36
CA MET A 272 70.37 -8.35 1.39
C MET A 272 71.22 -9.57 1.02
N LEU A 273 70.59 -10.62 0.49
CA LEU A 273 71.30 -11.83 0.04
C LEU A 273 72.13 -11.59 -1.21
N GLN A 274 71.63 -10.79 -2.15
CA GLN A 274 72.37 -10.39 -3.33
C GLN A 274 73.63 -9.60 -2.95
N ARG A 275 73.51 -8.64 -2.01
CA ARG A 275 74.67 -7.92 -1.47
C ARG A 275 75.65 -8.86 -0.77
N LEU A 276 75.16 -9.80 0.04
CA LEU A 276 76.00 -10.82 0.66
C LEU A 276 76.77 -11.62 -0.41
N ALA A 277 76.10 -12.05 -1.48
CA ALA A 277 76.72 -12.78 -2.59
C ALA A 277 77.81 -11.96 -3.29
N GLU A 278 77.54 -10.69 -3.58
CA GLU A 278 78.49 -9.76 -4.20
C GLU A 278 79.71 -9.49 -3.32
N TRP A 279 79.51 -9.26 -2.02
CA TRP A 279 80.61 -9.11 -1.06
C TRP A 279 81.47 -10.37 -0.93
N THR A 280 80.83 -11.54 -0.99
CA THR A 280 81.51 -12.83 -0.96
C THR A 280 82.45 -13.02 -2.14
N LEU A 281 82.06 -12.52 -3.33
CA LEU A 281 82.90 -12.53 -4.51
C LEU A 281 84.15 -11.65 -4.35
N VAL A 282 83.99 -10.48 -3.75
CA VAL A 282 85.10 -9.52 -3.53
C VAL A 282 86.07 -10.02 -2.46
N ARG A 283 85.58 -10.71 -1.42
CA ARG A 283 86.38 -11.27 -0.33
C ARG A 283 85.96 -12.72 -0.02
N PRO A 284 86.47 -13.70 -0.77
CA PRO A 284 86.12 -15.12 -0.59
C PRO A 284 86.86 -15.74 0.61
N ASP A 285 86.58 -15.25 1.81
CA ASP A 285 87.11 -15.75 3.08
C ASP A 285 85.98 -16.27 3.96
N GLU A 286 86.07 -17.52 4.40
CA GLU A 286 85.02 -18.17 5.20
C GLU A 286 84.77 -17.46 6.53
N THR A 287 85.82 -16.95 7.19
CA THR A 287 85.69 -16.28 8.48
C THR A 287 85.00 -14.92 8.37
N VAL A 288 85.23 -14.22 7.25
CA VAL A 288 84.54 -12.97 6.92
C VAL A 288 83.09 -13.25 6.53
N TRP A 289 82.86 -14.23 5.65
CA TRP A 289 81.50 -14.63 5.24
C TRP A 289 80.64 -15.05 6.43
N ARG A 290 81.17 -15.89 7.33
CA ARG A 290 80.46 -16.33 8.54
C ARG A 290 80.11 -15.18 9.46
N ARG A 291 80.95 -14.14 9.54
CA ARG A 291 80.67 -12.94 10.32
C ARG A 291 79.52 -12.14 9.71
N ASP A 292 79.57 -11.91 8.40
CA ASP A 292 78.59 -11.08 7.69
C ASP A 292 77.24 -11.80 7.57
N ALA A 293 77.23 -13.08 7.22
CA ALA A 293 76.02 -13.92 7.22
C ALA A 293 75.47 -14.13 8.64
N GLY A 294 76.36 -14.26 9.65
CA GLY A 294 75.97 -14.35 11.05
C GLY A 294 75.32 -13.06 11.58
N ALA A 295 75.75 -11.89 11.11
CA ALA A 295 75.06 -10.63 11.38
C ALA A 295 73.67 -10.62 10.74
N LEU A 296 73.55 -11.07 9.50
CA LEU A 296 72.27 -11.12 8.79
C LEU A 296 71.24 -12.06 9.45
N ILE A 297 71.66 -13.22 9.97
CA ILE A 297 70.78 -14.13 10.72
C ILE A 297 70.33 -13.50 12.06
N LYS A 298 71.21 -12.75 12.72
CA LYS A 298 70.87 -12.05 13.97
C LYS A 298 69.92 -10.88 13.76
N ASP A 299 70.13 -10.11 12.69
CA ASP A 299 69.33 -8.94 12.35
C ASP A 299 67.97 -9.33 11.74
N VAL A 300 67.94 -10.42 10.96
CA VAL A 300 66.75 -10.99 10.32
C VAL A 300 66.51 -12.38 10.92
N ASN A 301 65.93 -12.41 12.12
CA ASN A 301 65.70 -13.57 13.00
C ASN A 301 64.80 -14.71 12.42
N GLU A 302 64.62 -14.74 11.10
CA GLU A 302 63.68 -15.61 10.39
C GLU A 302 64.32 -16.35 9.21
N PHE A 303 65.60 -16.06 8.89
CA PHE A 303 66.41 -16.96 8.06
C PHE A 303 66.79 -18.20 8.88
N ARG A 304 66.28 -19.35 8.46
CA ARG A 304 66.58 -20.64 9.09
C ARG A 304 67.93 -21.19 8.63
N LEU A 305 68.33 -20.87 7.41
CA LEU A 305 69.61 -21.27 6.81
C LEU A 305 70.09 -20.17 5.87
N LEU A 306 71.33 -19.72 6.04
CA LEU A 306 72.08 -19.00 5.01
C LEU A 306 73.20 -19.91 4.51
N ALA A 307 73.38 -20.01 3.21
CA ALA A 307 74.41 -20.86 2.61
C ALA A 307 75.05 -20.20 1.40
N TRP A 308 76.29 -20.59 1.12
CA TRP A 308 77.03 -20.20 -0.06
C TRP A 308 77.38 -21.44 -0.86
N ALA A 309 76.88 -21.52 -2.10
CA ALA A 309 77.22 -22.56 -3.05
C ALA A 309 78.26 -22.05 -4.06
N GLY A 310 79.23 -22.90 -4.37
CA GLY A 310 80.20 -22.63 -5.43
C GLY A 310 79.57 -22.66 -6.84
N PRO A 311 80.37 -22.41 -7.88
CA PRO A 311 79.89 -22.46 -9.28
C PRO A 311 79.53 -23.88 -9.72
N ASP A 312 79.95 -24.89 -8.95
CA ASP A 312 79.59 -26.30 -9.05
C ASP A 312 78.23 -26.65 -8.40
N TYR A 313 77.50 -25.64 -7.88
CA TYR A 313 76.21 -25.78 -7.19
C TYR A 313 76.27 -26.56 -5.87
N ILE A 314 77.48 -26.79 -5.34
CA ILE A 314 77.69 -27.47 -4.06
C ILE A 314 77.83 -26.43 -2.95
N ILE A 315 77.06 -26.58 -1.88
CA ILE A 315 77.14 -25.71 -0.70
C ILE A 315 78.49 -25.90 -0.01
N ARG A 316 79.26 -24.82 0.15
CA ARG A 316 80.59 -24.82 0.79
C ARG A 316 80.53 -24.27 2.20
N TRP A 317 79.73 -23.23 2.41
CA TRP A 317 79.56 -22.58 3.71
C TRP A 317 78.07 -22.48 4.04
N ALA A 318 77.73 -22.65 5.31
CA ALA A 318 76.36 -22.57 5.79
C ALA A 318 76.32 -22.09 7.26
N LEU A 319 75.22 -21.43 7.63
CA LEU A 319 74.87 -20.99 8.97
C LEU A 319 73.36 -21.13 9.20
N PRO A 320 72.89 -21.40 10.43
CA PRO A 320 73.64 -21.44 11.69
C PRO A 320 74.37 -22.79 11.91
N GLU A 321 75.31 -22.85 12.85
CA GLU A 321 76.24 -24.00 13.02
C GLU A 321 75.55 -25.32 13.38
N GLU A 322 74.36 -25.26 13.96
CA GLU A 322 73.58 -26.45 14.30
C GLU A 322 73.06 -27.17 13.05
N ILE A 323 72.81 -26.41 11.97
CA ILE A 323 72.23 -26.90 10.72
C ILE A 323 73.30 -27.09 9.64
N ALA A 324 74.36 -26.27 9.67
CA ALA A 324 75.42 -26.23 8.66
C ALA A 324 76.04 -27.60 8.29
N PRO A 325 76.31 -28.54 9.21
CA PRO A 325 76.89 -29.85 8.86
C PRO A 325 76.02 -30.69 7.92
N HIS A 326 74.72 -30.44 7.90
CA HIS A 326 73.78 -31.16 7.03
C HIS A 326 73.62 -30.50 5.66
N ALA A 327 73.87 -29.20 5.56
CA ALA A 327 73.74 -28.44 4.32
C ALA A 327 75.06 -28.40 3.51
N VAL A 328 76.22 -28.39 4.17
CA VAL A 328 77.53 -28.35 3.49
C VAL A 328 77.77 -29.65 2.71
N GLY A 329 78.18 -29.53 1.45
CA GLY A 329 78.36 -30.65 0.52
C GLY A 329 77.10 -31.02 -0.25
N TYR A 330 75.94 -30.46 0.09
CA TYR A 330 74.70 -30.69 -0.65
C TYR A 330 74.74 -29.99 -2.02
N ASN A 331 74.31 -30.71 -3.06
CA ASN A 331 74.15 -30.15 -4.39
C ASN A 331 72.73 -29.61 -4.56
N VAL A 332 72.62 -28.30 -4.78
CA VAL A 332 71.33 -27.60 -4.87
C VAL A 332 70.50 -28.03 -6.10
N LEU A 333 71.15 -28.65 -7.09
CA LEU A 333 70.47 -29.20 -8.27
C LEU A 333 69.92 -30.62 -8.08
N SER A 334 70.11 -31.24 -6.90
CA SER A 334 69.66 -32.62 -6.64
C SER A 334 68.13 -32.77 -6.58
N ASP A 335 67.42 -31.77 -6.06
CA ASP A 335 65.95 -31.75 -6.06
C ASP A 335 65.43 -31.11 -7.36
N PRO A 336 64.61 -31.81 -8.18
CA PRO A 336 64.08 -31.28 -9.43
C PRO A 336 63.35 -29.93 -9.29
N LYS A 337 62.66 -29.69 -8.16
CA LYS A 337 61.93 -28.45 -7.91
C LYS A 337 62.88 -27.28 -7.61
N GLN A 338 63.94 -27.54 -6.83
CA GLN A 338 64.98 -26.56 -6.53
C GLN A 338 65.82 -26.26 -7.77
N ALA A 339 66.18 -27.30 -8.53
CA ALA A 339 66.96 -27.18 -9.76
C ALA A 339 66.31 -26.27 -10.80
N ALA A 340 64.98 -26.29 -10.92
CA ALA A 340 64.24 -25.38 -11.80
C ALA A 340 64.43 -23.92 -11.38
N ALA A 341 64.23 -23.61 -10.10
CA ALA A 341 64.38 -22.27 -9.54
C ALA A 341 65.83 -21.75 -9.66
N VAL A 342 66.83 -22.59 -9.35
CA VAL A 342 68.25 -22.23 -9.49
C VAL A 342 68.63 -21.96 -10.93
N LYS A 343 68.23 -22.83 -11.87
CA LYS A 343 68.49 -22.61 -13.31
C LYS A 343 67.83 -21.34 -13.82
N GLN A 344 66.66 -20.99 -13.27
CA GLN A 344 65.97 -19.74 -13.60
C GLN A 344 66.69 -18.52 -13.05
N ALA A 345 67.14 -18.56 -11.79
CA ALA A 345 67.97 -17.51 -11.18
C ALA A 345 69.21 -17.24 -12.02
N VAL A 346 69.92 -18.31 -12.41
CA VAL A 346 71.16 -18.19 -13.19
C VAL A 346 70.89 -17.65 -14.59
N ARG A 347 69.84 -18.12 -15.28
CA ARG A 347 69.47 -17.61 -16.62
C ARG A 347 69.07 -16.15 -16.60
N ASN A 348 68.35 -15.71 -15.56
CA ASN A 348 67.80 -14.37 -15.48
C ASN A 348 68.77 -13.37 -14.83
N HIS A 349 69.96 -13.82 -14.38
CA HIS A 349 70.96 -13.02 -13.67
C HIS A 349 70.38 -12.21 -12.50
N ARG A 350 69.40 -12.77 -11.79
CA ARG A 350 68.70 -12.10 -10.68
C ARG A 350 68.29 -13.09 -9.60
N PRO A 351 68.05 -12.63 -8.35
CA PRO A 351 67.50 -13.48 -7.31
C PRO A 351 66.18 -14.13 -7.73
N THR A 352 66.02 -15.41 -7.45
CA THR A 352 64.77 -16.16 -7.71
C THR A 352 64.36 -16.93 -6.48
N PHE A 353 63.06 -17.09 -6.31
CA PHE A 353 62.47 -17.81 -5.20
C PHE A 353 62.14 -19.23 -5.64
N GLY A 354 62.37 -20.20 -4.76
CA GLY A 354 61.97 -21.58 -5.02
C GLY A 354 61.44 -22.26 -3.76
N PRO A 355 60.76 -23.40 -3.92
CA PRO A 355 60.45 -24.27 -2.81
C PRO A 355 61.75 -24.82 -2.24
N PHE A 356 61.78 -25.01 -0.93
CA PHE A 356 62.87 -25.72 -0.26
C PHE A 356 62.30 -26.89 0.53
N SER A 357 62.85 -28.06 0.22
CA SER A 357 62.48 -29.34 0.79
C SER A 357 63.78 -30.06 1.12
N ASP A 358 64.41 -29.67 2.23
CA ASP A 358 65.56 -30.39 2.77
C ASP A 358 65.12 -31.17 4.03
N PRO A 359 65.18 -32.52 4.01
CA PRO A 359 64.82 -33.34 5.16
C PRO A 359 65.70 -33.11 6.40
N ALA A 360 66.89 -32.51 6.28
CA ALA A 360 67.77 -32.21 7.41
C ALA A 360 67.58 -30.80 8.00
N VAL A 361 67.05 -29.86 7.24
CA VAL A 361 66.81 -28.46 7.66
C VAL A 361 65.39 -28.25 8.13
N GLY A 362 64.44 -29.09 7.71
CA GLY A 362 63.09 -29.18 8.27
C GLY A 362 62.04 -28.36 7.53
N GLY A 363 61.00 -29.08 7.08
CA GLY A 363 59.68 -28.62 6.66
C GLY A 363 59.61 -27.77 5.37
N PRO A 364 58.39 -27.58 4.80
CA PRO A 364 58.20 -26.84 3.56
C PRO A 364 58.50 -25.35 3.76
N GLY A 365 59.56 -24.86 3.11
CA GLY A 365 60.01 -23.47 3.20
C GLY A 365 60.16 -22.78 1.85
N VAL A 366 60.51 -21.49 1.90
CA VAL A 366 60.84 -20.68 0.71
C VAL A 366 62.33 -20.35 0.75
N VAL A 367 63.07 -20.69 -0.31
CA VAL A 367 64.47 -20.29 -0.46
C VAL A 367 64.60 -19.20 -1.51
N ILE A 368 65.45 -18.23 -1.21
CA ILE A 368 65.92 -17.20 -2.12
C ILE A 368 67.29 -17.63 -2.64
N TYR A 369 67.42 -17.76 -3.95
CA TYR A 369 68.68 -18.04 -4.65
C TYR A 369 69.19 -16.76 -5.27
N ALA A 370 70.31 -16.23 -4.80
CA ALA A 370 70.94 -15.00 -5.27
C ALA A 370 72.27 -15.34 -5.99
N PRO A 371 72.26 -15.50 -7.33
CA PRO A 371 73.46 -15.83 -8.08
C PRO A 371 74.35 -14.59 -8.26
N VAL A 372 75.67 -14.79 -8.19
CA VAL A 372 76.65 -13.74 -8.51
C VAL A 372 77.50 -14.15 -9.71
N PHE A 373 77.77 -13.17 -10.57
CA PHE A 373 78.51 -13.35 -11.80
C PHE A 373 79.73 -12.44 -11.82
N ASP A 374 80.79 -12.91 -12.46
CA ASP A 374 81.98 -12.13 -12.77
C ASP A 374 82.27 -12.29 -14.26
N ASN A 375 82.30 -11.19 -15.00
CA ASN A 375 82.45 -11.19 -16.47
C ASN A 375 81.49 -12.14 -17.22
N GLY A 376 80.29 -12.39 -16.68
CA GLY A 376 79.28 -13.26 -17.27
C GLY A 376 79.37 -14.74 -16.86
N GLU A 377 80.42 -15.15 -16.14
CA GLU A 377 80.52 -16.49 -15.57
C GLU A 377 79.90 -16.54 -14.16
N LEU A 378 79.12 -17.59 -13.88
CA LEU A 378 78.61 -17.84 -12.54
C LEU A 378 79.78 -18.15 -11.59
N ARG A 379 79.91 -17.38 -10.51
CA ARG A 379 80.97 -17.58 -9.50
C ARG A 379 80.46 -18.25 -8.23
N GLY A 380 79.18 -18.11 -7.94
CA GLY A 380 78.55 -18.75 -6.80
C GLY A 380 77.11 -18.28 -6.63
N ILE A 381 76.43 -18.87 -5.66
CA ILE A 381 75.03 -18.57 -5.34
C ILE A 381 74.92 -18.46 -3.83
N ALA A 382 74.42 -17.33 -3.34
CA ALA A 382 73.98 -17.23 -1.96
C ALA A 382 72.55 -17.77 -1.85
N LEU A 383 72.30 -18.57 -0.83
CA LEU A 383 71.01 -19.17 -0.51
C LEU A 383 70.54 -18.63 0.83
N GLY A 384 69.28 -18.22 0.92
CA GLY A 384 68.62 -17.93 2.19
C GLY A 384 67.30 -18.66 2.29
N ALA A 385 67.20 -19.60 3.23
CA ALA A 385 65.99 -20.36 3.51
C ALA A 385 65.15 -19.68 4.59
N LEU A 386 63.89 -19.43 4.27
CA LEU A 386 62.83 -18.98 5.16
C LEU A 386 62.07 -20.23 5.64
N GLY A 387 62.01 -20.45 6.96
CA GLY A 387 61.47 -21.68 7.59
C GLY A 387 59.94 -21.82 7.57
N ASP A 388 59.43 -22.78 8.37
CA ASP A 388 58.03 -23.28 8.50
C ASP A 388 56.98 -22.23 8.93
N GLY A 389 56.94 -21.13 8.21
CA GLY A 389 55.90 -20.13 8.31
C GLY A 389 55.98 -19.12 9.44
N ALA A 390 57.01 -19.19 10.27
CA ALA A 390 57.31 -18.18 11.28
C ALA A 390 57.48 -16.79 10.67
N TRP A 391 58.08 -16.68 9.47
CA TRP A 391 58.33 -15.40 8.80
C TRP A 391 57.03 -14.69 8.38
N LEU A 392 56.15 -15.40 7.67
CA LEU A 392 54.87 -14.85 7.22
C LEU A 392 53.95 -14.57 8.42
N LYS A 393 53.99 -15.42 9.45
CA LYS A 393 53.28 -15.17 10.71
C LYS A 393 53.82 -13.91 11.39
N SER A 394 55.12 -13.76 11.56
CA SER A 394 55.76 -12.58 12.17
C SER A 394 55.40 -11.28 11.42
N LEU A 395 55.36 -11.33 10.09
CA LEU A 395 55.00 -10.21 9.24
C LEU A 395 53.52 -9.80 9.40
N ILE A 396 52.62 -10.77 9.54
CA ILE A 396 51.17 -10.58 9.44
C ILE A 396 50.45 -10.44 10.80
N ASP A 397 50.89 -11.20 11.81
CA ASP A 397 50.17 -11.43 13.09
C ASP A 397 49.97 -10.14 13.92
N ARG A 398 50.79 -9.11 13.72
CA ARG A 398 50.66 -7.82 14.44
C ARG A 398 49.57 -6.90 13.89
N ARG A 399 49.18 -7.03 12.62
CA ARG A 399 48.34 -6.02 11.92
C ARG A 399 47.06 -6.59 11.32
N PHE A 400 47.03 -7.88 11.02
CA PHE A 400 45.90 -8.52 10.33
C PHE A 400 45.30 -9.70 11.13
N GLY A 401 45.33 -9.63 12.47
CA GLY A 401 44.82 -10.67 13.36
C GLY A 401 43.35 -11.08 13.10
N ASP A 402 42.58 -10.18 12.50
CA ASP A 402 41.17 -10.39 12.15
C ASP A 402 40.96 -11.15 10.83
N HIS A 403 42.03 -11.47 10.10
CA HIS A 403 42.00 -12.15 8.81
C HIS A 403 42.88 -13.41 8.84
N HIS A 404 42.37 -14.46 8.22
CA HIS A 404 43.11 -15.65 7.85
C HIS A 404 43.84 -15.37 6.53
N ILE A 405 45.16 -15.60 6.50
CA ILE A 405 45.97 -15.37 5.31
C ILE A 405 46.69 -16.66 4.94
N GLU A 406 46.44 -17.16 3.73
CA GLU A 406 47.07 -18.35 3.16
C GLU A 406 47.99 -17.95 2.01
N LEU A 407 49.19 -18.52 1.99
CA LEU A 407 50.07 -18.50 0.83
C LEU A 407 49.78 -19.74 -0.03
N VAL A 408 49.35 -19.51 -1.26
CA VAL A 408 48.89 -20.55 -2.19
C VAL A 408 49.82 -20.60 -3.41
N GLU A 409 50.18 -21.81 -3.84
CA GLU A 409 50.91 -22.07 -5.07
C GLU A 409 50.17 -23.16 -5.87
N ALA A 410 49.77 -22.84 -7.10
CA ALA A 410 49.01 -23.75 -7.97
C ALA A 410 47.81 -24.44 -7.27
N GLY A 411 47.09 -23.70 -6.40
CA GLY A 411 45.93 -24.18 -5.64
C GLY A 411 46.25 -24.99 -4.37
N THR A 412 47.53 -25.23 -4.07
CA THR A 412 47.96 -25.88 -2.83
C THR A 412 48.33 -24.81 -1.79
N VAL A 413 47.76 -24.91 -0.59
CA VAL A 413 48.13 -24.05 0.54
C VAL A 413 49.51 -24.47 1.03
N LEU A 414 50.51 -23.61 0.81
CA LEU A 414 51.86 -23.81 1.31
C LEU A 414 51.96 -23.43 2.79
N GLN A 415 51.25 -22.37 3.15
CA GLN A 415 51.31 -21.81 4.49
C GLN A 415 50.01 -21.10 4.84
N ALA A 416 49.64 -21.12 6.10
CA ALA A 416 48.50 -20.38 6.62
C ALA A 416 48.88 -19.64 7.91
N VAL A 417 48.37 -18.42 8.05
CA VAL A 417 48.44 -17.58 9.25
C VAL A 417 47.02 -17.41 9.77
N ASN A 418 46.85 -17.50 11.09
CA ASN A 418 45.55 -17.47 11.78
C ASN A 418 44.61 -18.65 11.45
N ALA A 419 45.18 -19.81 11.09
CA ALA A 419 44.42 -21.03 10.79
C ALA A 419 43.62 -21.64 11.96
N GLY A 420 43.86 -21.19 13.19
CA GLY A 420 43.11 -21.63 14.37
C GLY A 420 41.76 -20.93 14.56
N ALA A 421 41.52 -19.81 13.88
CA ALA A 421 40.26 -19.09 13.93
C ALA A 421 39.28 -19.62 12.86
N PRO A 422 37.97 -19.73 13.17
CA PRO A 422 36.98 -20.13 12.17
C PRO A 422 36.97 -19.13 11.01
N ALA A 423 37.35 -19.60 9.82
CA ALA A 423 37.36 -18.80 8.61
C ALA A 423 35.93 -18.54 8.12
N ALA A 424 35.70 -17.36 7.55
CA ALA A 424 34.47 -17.06 6.84
C ALA A 424 34.29 -17.98 5.60
N PRO A 425 33.05 -18.12 5.10
CA PRO A 425 32.79 -18.82 3.83
C PRO A 425 33.65 -18.27 2.68
N SER A 426 33.99 -19.14 1.72
CA SER A 426 34.90 -18.82 0.61
C SER A 426 34.48 -17.64 -0.26
N GLN A 427 33.20 -17.27 -0.24
CA GLN A 427 32.67 -16.08 -0.97
C GLN A 427 33.28 -14.75 -0.51
N TRP A 428 33.85 -14.71 0.69
CA TRP A 428 34.52 -13.55 1.26
C TRP A 428 36.05 -13.64 1.15
N SER A 429 36.55 -14.67 0.46
CA SER A 429 37.99 -14.86 0.27
C SER A 429 38.43 -14.13 -0.98
N GLU A 430 39.54 -13.42 -0.87
CA GLU A 430 40.17 -12.74 -2.00
C GLU A 430 41.53 -13.34 -2.28
N GLU A 431 41.79 -13.70 -3.53
CA GLU A 431 43.05 -14.29 -3.95
C GLU A 431 43.82 -13.31 -4.82
N VAL A 432 44.94 -12.80 -4.29
CA VAL A 432 45.75 -11.76 -4.92
C VAL A 432 47.10 -12.35 -5.34
N PRO A 433 47.48 -12.30 -6.63
CA PRO A 433 48.77 -12.82 -7.08
C PRO A 433 49.90 -11.97 -6.51
N LEU A 434 50.99 -12.61 -6.08
CA LEU A 434 52.23 -11.95 -5.69
C LEU A 434 53.03 -11.61 -6.94
N ASN A 435 53.50 -10.37 -7.06
CA ASN A 435 54.41 -9.93 -8.12
C ASN A 435 55.86 -10.28 -7.77
N ILE A 436 56.08 -11.57 -7.51
CA ILE A 436 57.41 -12.12 -7.31
C ILE A 436 57.88 -12.64 -8.66
N PRO A 437 59.07 -12.24 -9.13
CA PRO A 437 59.59 -12.75 -10.40
C PRO A 437 59.61 -14.28 -10.39
N ASP A 438 59.19 -14.87 -11.51
CA ASP A 438 59.44 -16.28 -11.82
C ASP A 438 58.64 -17.32 -10.99
N VAL A 439 57.70 -16.89 -10.14
CA VAL A 439 56.87 -17.79 -9.30
C VAL A 439 55.39 -17.40 -9.35
N ASN A 440 54.50 -18.35 -9.67
CA ASN A 440 53.05 -18.14 -9.70
C ASN A 440 52.41 -18.43 -8.33
N ARG A 441 52.62 -17.51 -7.38
CA ARG A 441 52.05 -17.58 -6.02
C ARG A 441 50.97 -16.53 -5.82
N SER A 442 49.99 -16.86 -5.00
CA SER A 442 48.93 -15.96 -4.59
C SER A 442 48.80 -15.94 -3.07
N LEU A 443 48.37 -14.80 -2.53
CA LEU A 443 47.89 -14.71 -1.17
C LEU A 443 46.37 -14.82 -1.22
N ARG A 444 45.82 -15.79 -0.49
CA ARG A 444 44.40 -15.86 -0.23
C ARG A 444 44.13 -15.26 1.15
N VAL A 445 43.31 -14.21 1.18
CA VAL A 445 42.93 -13.50 2.39
C VAL A 445 41.46 -13.73 2.64
N THR A 446 41.12 -14.22 3.82
CA THR A 446 39.76 -14.53 4.23
C THR A 446 39.49 -13.90 5.60
N PRO A 447 38.41 -13.12 5.77
CA PRO A 447 38.08 -12.56 7.08
C PRO A 447 37.71 -13.67 8.08
N THR A 448 37.97 -13.44 9.36
CA THR A 448 37.55 -14.37 10.43
C THR A 448 36.05 -14.25 10.70
N ALA A 449 35.43 -15.33 11.20
CA ALA A 449 34.01 -15.30 11.58
C ALA A 449 33.74 -14.30 12.72
N SER A 450 34.71 -14.10 13.63
CA SER A 450 34.65 -13.08 14.68
C SER A 450 34.58 -11.67 14.10
N TYR A 451 35.43 -11.35 13.11
CA TYR A 451 35.40 -10.06 12.42
C TYR A 451 34.06 -9.81 11.75
N LEU A 452 33.53 -10.79 11.01
CA LEU A 452 32.21 -10.67 10.38
C LEU A 452 31.10 -10.44 11.40
N SER A 453 31.11 -11.16 12.53
CA SER A 453 30.08 -10.98 13.57
C SER A 453 30.16 -9.64 14.30
N GLY A 454 31.37 -9.07 14.46
CA GLY A 454 31.57 -7.77 15.11
C GLY A 454 31.37 -6.58 14.17
N ALA A 455 31.62 -6.77 12.87
CA ALA A 455 31.45 -5.75 11.85
C ALA A 455 30.04 -5.78 11.22
N ALA A 456 29.29 -6.88 11.39
CA ALA A 456 27.89 -6.96 10.99
C ALA A 456 27.06 -5.93 11.78
N SER A 457 26.37 -5.09 11.03
CA SER A 457 25.39 -4.15 11.55
C SER A 457 24.06 -4.87 11.74
N GLY A 458 23.40 -4.67 12.89
CA GLY A 458 21.99 -5.07 13.06
C GLY A 458 21.01 -4.20 12.27
N LEU A 459 21.50 -3.26 11.45
CA LEU A 459 20.70 -2.24 10.76
C LEU A 459 19.75 -2.83 9.71
N PRO A 460 20.16 -3.75 8.80
CA PRO A 460 19.24 -4.32 7.83
C PRO A 460 18.06 -5.01 8.54
N ASP A 461 18.35 -5.90 9.49
CA ASP A 461 17.32 -6.66 10.20
C ASP A 461 16.42 -5.76 11.05
N ALA A 462 16.98 -4.73 11.69
CA ALA A 462 16.21 -3.72 12.40
C ALA A 462 15.29 -2.92 11.47
N VAL A 463 15.75 -2.53 10.28
CA VAL A 463 14.94 -1.82 9.27
C VAL A 463 13.79 -2.70 8.77
N LEU A 464 14.03 -3.98 8.55
CA LEU A 464 12.97 -4.93 8.16
C LEU A 464 11.94 -5.11 9.28
N ALA A 465 12.38 -5.29 10.52
CA ALA A 465 11.51 -5.45 11.68
C ALA A 465 10.71 -4.18 11.99
N LEU A 466 11.36 -3.02 12.10
CA LEU A 466 10.70 -1.75 12.36
C LEU A 466 9.81 -1.33 11.20
N GLY A 467 10.26 -1.54 9.95
CA GLY A 467 9.51 -1.22 8.75
C GLY A 467 8.25 -2.08 8.59
N THR A 468 8.30 -3.37 8.92
CA THR A 468 7.11 -4.25 8.95
C THR A 468 6.13 -3.86 10.04
N VAL A 469 6.61 -3.51 11.24
CA VAL A 469 5.77 -2.98 12.32
C VAL A 469 5.12 -1.67 11.90
N LEU A 470 5.85 -0.75 11.27
CA LEU A 470 5.30 0.51 10.78
C LEU A 470 4.24 0.29 9.68
N ALA A 471 4.51 -0.62 8.72
CA ALA A 471 3.56 -0.96 7.67
C ALA A 471 2.26 -1.56 8.25
N THR A 472 2.37 -2.48 9.22
CA THR A 472 1.21 -3.08 9.90
C THR A 472 0.43 -2.05 10.70
N LEU A 473 1.10 -1.18 11.46
CA LEU A 473 0.45 -0.09 12.22
C LEU A 473 -0.31 0.87 11.30
N LEU A 474 0.28 1.29 10.18
CA LEU A 474 -0.37 2.18 9.21
C LEU A 474 -1.56 1.51 8.53
N ALA A 475 -1.45 0.22 8.20
CA ALA A 475 -2.55 -0.54 7.62
C ALA A 475 -3.71 -0.70 8.62
N VAL A 476 -3.42 -1.05 9.88
CA VAL A 476 -4.43 -1.15 10.95
C VAL A 476 -5.06 0.21 11.21
N SER A 477 -4.28 1.30 11.25
CA SER A 477 -4.80 2.66 11.39
C SER A 477 -5.76 3.03 10.25
N ALA A 478 -5.38 2.75 8.99
CA ALA A 478 -6.25 2.98 7.84
C ALA A 478 -7.53 2.13 7.90
N TYR A 479 -7.43 0.88 8.34
CA TYR A 479 -8.58 0.00 8.54
C TYR A 479 -9.54 0.54 9.61
N LEU A 480 -9.01 0.91 10.77
CA LEU A 480 -9.80 1.46 11.88
C LEU A 480 -10.46 2.78 11.49
N PHE A 481 -9.74 3.67 10.79
CA PHE A 481 -10.29 4.92 10.29
C PHE A 481 -11.44 4.70 9.31
N GLN A 482 -11.29 3.76 8.37
CA GLN A 482 -12.37 3.41 7.44
C GLN A 482 -13.56 2.77 8.13
N MET A 483 -13.31 1.90 9.11
CA MET A 483 -14.35 1.26 9.90
C MET A 483 -15.13 2.29 10.72
N ALA A 484 -14.44 3.23 11.37
CA ALA A 484 -15.05 4.35 12.08
C ALA A 484 -15.89 5.21 11.14
N ARG A 485 -15.36 5.55 9.95
CA ARG A 485 -16.07 6.38 8.96
C ARG A 485 -17.32 5.69 8.40
N ARG A 486 -17.28 4.36 8.17
CA ARG A 486 -18.44 3.58 7.75
C ARG A 486 -19.52 3.56 8.84
N ARG A 487 -19.13 3.28 10.09
CA ARG A 487 -20.05 3.29 11.23
C ARG A 487 -20.67 4.67 11.47
N ALA A 488 -19.90 5.75 11.32
CA ALA A 488 -20.42 7.11 11.43
C ALA A 488 -21.51 7.38 10.37
N HIS A 489 -21.27 7.01 9.11
CA HIS A 489 -22.28 7.15 8.06
C HIS A 489 -23.52 6.27 8.27
N GLU A 490 -23.35 5.05 8.76
CA GLU A 490 -24.47 4.17 9.12
C GLU A 490 -25.30 4.78 10.26
N LEU A 491 -24.64 5.34 11.27
CA LEU A 491 -25.29 5.99 12.41
C LEU A 491 -26.04 7.26 11.97
N ASP A 492 -25.46 8.10 11.11
CA ASP A 492 -26.11 9.29 10.56
C ASP A 492 -27.35 8.93 9.74
N ASN A 493 -27.26 7.90 8.89
CA ASN A 493 -28.39 7.43 8.09
C ASN A 493 -29.52 6.89 8.99
N ALA A 494 -29.17 6.10 10.01
CA ALA A 494 -30.14 5.59 10.97
C ALA A 494 -30.79 6.72 11.78
N ASN A 495 -30.02 7.73 12.18
CA ASN A 495 -30.52 8.89 12.91
C ASN A 495 -31.47 9.73 12.04
N LEU A 496 -31.12 9.98 10.78
CA LEU A 496 -32.02 10.64 9.82
C LEU A 496 -33.31 9.85 9.60
N GLN A 497 -33.24 8.53 9.56
CA GLN A 497 -34.41 7.68 9.43
C GLN A 497 -35.31 7.77 10.67
N LEU A 498 -34.73 7.70 11.87
CA LEU A 498 -35.46 7.88 13.12
C LEU A 498 -36.09 9.28 13.23
N GLN A 499 -35.37 10.33 12.84
CA GLN A 499 -35.91 11.69 12.81
C GLN A 499 -37.12 11.81 11.89
N ARG A 500 -37.09 11.18 10.71
CA ARG A 500 -38.24 11.14 9.79
C ARG A 500 -39.42 10.37 10.40
N ASP A 501 -39.16 9.24 11.03
CA ASP A 501 -40.20 8.43 11.67
C ASP A 501 -40.86 9.16 12.86
N ILE A 502 -40.08 9.86 13.68
CA ILE A 502 -40.58 10.68 14.79
C ILE A 502 -41.43 11.84 14.26
N ALA A 503 -40.93 12.59 13.26
CA ALA A 503 -41.68 13.69 12.66
C ALA A 503 -43.01 13.21 12.05
N ARG A 504 -43.00 12.05 11.37
CA ARG A 504 -44.21 11.44 10.82
C ARG A 504 -45.22 11.09 11.90
N ARG A 505 -44.79 10.46 12.99
CA ARG A 505 -45.67 10.12 14.13
C ARG A 505 -46.27 11.36 14.76
N TYR A 506 -45.45 12.38 14.98
CA TYR A 506 -45.90 13.66 15.55
C TYR A 506 -46.98 14.33 14.69
N HIS A 507 -46.82 14.35 13.36
CA HIS A 507 -47.83 14.90 12.46
C HIS A 507 -49.15 14.12 12.52
N ILE A 508 -49.10 12.77 12.51
CA ILE A 508 -50.31 11.94 12.62
C ILE A 508 -51.03 12.20 13.95
N GLU A 509 -50.29 12.29 15.05
CA GLU A 509 -50.88 12.61 16.36
C GLU A 509 -51.51 14.00 16.39
N GLN A 510 -50.87 15.00 15.76
CA GLN A 510 -51.42 16.35 15.67
C GLN A 510 -52.69 16.39 14.81
N GLU A 511 -52.70 15.74 13.64
CA GLU A 511 -53.88 15.66 12.78
C GLU A 511 -55.05 14.96 13.50
N LEU A 512 -54.76 13.89 14.24
CA LEU A 512 -55.76 13.19 15.04
C LEU A 512 -56.33 14.10 16.14
N ARG A 513 -55.48 14.80 16.90
CA ARG A 513 -55.91 15.74 17.94
C ARG A 513 -56.72 16.90 17.36
N GLN A 514 -56.30 17.47 16.22
CA GLN A 514 -57.03 18.54 15.55
C GLN A 514 -58.39 18.05 15.05
N SER A 515 -58.46 16.85 14.48
CA SER A 515 -59.73 16.24 14.04
C SER A 515 -60.68 16.00 15.22
N GLN A 516 -60.19 15.45 16.32
CA GLN A 516 -60.96 15.25 17.55
C GLN A 516 -61.49 16.57 18.11
N THR A 517 -60.62 17.58 18.24
CA THR A 517 -61.00 18.91 18.74
C THR A 517 -62.03 19.57 17.82
N ARG A 518 -61.84 19.49 16.49
CA ARG A 518 -62.78 20.03 15.51
C ARG A 518 -64.15 19.36 15.60
N ASN A 519 -64.20 18.03 15.72
CA ASN A 519 -65.45 17.30 15.86
C ASN A 519 -66.20 17.69 17.13
N GLN A 520 -65.49 17.82 18.26
CA GLN A 520 -66.07 18.29 19.52
C GLN A 520 -66.60 19.73 19.41
N LEU A 521 -65.86 20.64 18.77
CA LEU A 521 -66.29 22.02 18.56
C LEU A 521 -67.56 22.11 17.68
N ILE A 522 -67.63 21.32 16.61
CA ILE A 522 -68.82 21.28 15.73
C ILE A 522 -70.06 20.84 16.52
N VAL A 523 -69.96 19.75 17.30
CA VAL A 523 -71.08 19.25 18.11
C VAL A 523 -71.48 20.26 19.19
N ASN A 524 -70.50 20.95 19.80
CA ASN A 524 -70.75 21.95 20.83
C ASN A 524 -71.34 23.28 20.30
N ALA A 525 -71.10 23.61 19.03
CA ALA A 525 -71.63 24.83 18.40
C ALA A 525 -73.12 24.72 18.06
N ILE A 526 -73.66 23.50 17.89
CA ILE A 526 -75.07 23.28 17.59
C ILE A 526 -75.88 23.48 18.88
N ARG A 527 -76.61 24.61 18.96
CA ARG A 527 -77.44 24.97 20.13
C ARG A 527 -78.93 24.70 19.94
N ASP A 528 -79.42 24.72 18.71
CA ASP A 528 -80.85 24.61 18.40
C ASP A 528 -81.34 23.15 18.35
N CYS A 529 -80.45 22.19 18.62
CA CYS A 529 -80.78 20.76 18.68
C CYS A 529 -80.09 20.13 19.89
N ALA A 530 -80.81 19.29 20.62
CA ALA A 530 -80.19 18.37 21.56
C ALA A 530 -79.54 17.23 20.79
N ILE A 531 -78.23 17.05 20.93
CA ILE A 531 -77.47 15.95 20.33
C ILE A 531 -76.77 15.21 21.46
N TYR A 532 -77.13 13.95 21.65
CA TYR A 532 -76.54 13.11 22.68
C TYR A 532 -76.45 11.66 22.23
N MET A 533 -75.51 10.94 22.84
CA MET A 533 -75.29 9.53 22.61
C MET A 533 -75.88 8.72 23.75
N LEU A 534 -76.36 7.52 23.46
CA LEU A 534 -76.75 6.50 24.44
C LEU A 534 -75.83 5.30 24.34
N ASP A 535 -75.54 4.64 25.47
CA ASP A 535 -74.94 3.30 25.47
C ASP A 535 -75.95 2.23 25.00
N VAL A 536 -75.52 0.97 24.94
CA VAL A 536 -76.37 -0.14 24.47
C VAL A 536 -77.54 -0.43 25.43
N GLU A 537 -77.44 0.00 26.68
CA GLU A 537 -78.50 -0.09 27.70
C GLU A 537 -79.45 1.12 27.72
N GLY A 538 -79.21 2.16 26.91
CA GLY A 538 -80.03 3.37 26.85
C GLY A 538 -79.69 4.42 27.91
N ARG A 539 -78.48 4.41 28.48
CA ARG A 539 -78.02 5.49 29.37
C ARG A 539 -77.28 6.55 28.57
N ILE A 540 -77.44 7.80 28.97
CA ILE A 540 -76.84 8.94 28.29
C ILE A 540 -75.31 8.88 28.43
N ALA A 541 -74.60 8.83 27.31
CA ALA A 541 -73.14 8.72 27.23
C ALA A 541 -72.45 10.04 26.82
N SER A 542 -73.17 10.96 26.19
CA SER A 542 -72.69 12.31 25.89
C SER A 542 -73.82 13.32 26.01
N TRP A 543 -73.48 14.61 26.14
CA TRP A 543 -74.48 15.66 26.28
C TRP A 543 -73.92 16.96 25.70
N ASN A 544 -74.45 17.44 24.57
CA ASN A 544 -74.00 18.69 23.97
C ASN A 544 -74.68 19.91 24.62
N PRO A 545 -74.17 21.15 24.39
CA PRO A 545 -74.78 22.37 24.92
C PRO A 545 -76.23 22.59 24.47
N GLY A 546 -76.60 22.18 23.26
CA GLY A 546 -77.99 22.22 22.80
C GLY A 546 -78.92 21.30 23.60
N ALA A 547 -78.43 20.13 24.04
CA ALA A 547 -79.18 19.22 24.90
C ALA A 547 -79.41 19.81 26.29
N GLN A 548 -78.41 20.49 26.84
CA GLN A 548 -78.55 21.23 28.09
C GLN A 548 -79.54 22.40 27.95
N ALA A 549 -79.44 23.17 26.87
CA ALA A 549 -80.35 24.30 26.62
C ALA A 549 -81.80 23.84 26.45
N LEU A 550 -82.03 22.74 25.73
CA LEU A 550 -83.38 22.25 25.44
C LEU A 550 -84.03 21.55 26.64
N ASN A 551 -83.28 20.72 27.38
CA ASN A 551 -83.83 19.87 28.44
C ASN A 551 -83.62 20.44 29.86
N GLY A 552 -82.71 21.40 30.05
CA GLY A 552 -82.43 22.03 31.34
C GLY A 552 -81.50 21.26 32.30
N TYR A 553 -81.01 20.09 31.90
CA TYR A 553 -80.04 19.29 32.68
C TYR A 553 -78.60 19.59 32.24
N THR A 554 -77.67 19.72 33.20
CA THR A 554 -76.25 19.83 32.85
C THR A 554 -75.68 18.48 32.41
N ALA A 555 -74.54 18.47 31.73
CA ALA A 555 -73.90 17.23 31.29
C ALA A 555 -73.60 16.30 32.47
N GLU A 556 -73.16 16.84 33.62
CA GLU A 556 -72.87 16.09 34.85
C GLU A 556 -74.12 15.45 35.46
N GLU A 557 -75.29 16.06 35.26
CA GLU A 557 -76.57 15.56 35.77
C GLU A 557 -77.19 14.51 34.84
N ALA A 558 -77.02 14.68 33.52
CA ALA A 558 -77.63 13.84 32.49
C ALA A 558 -76.81 12.57 32.18
N ILE A 559 -75.49 12.66 32.09
CA ILE A 559 -74.63 11.52 31.71
C ILE A 559 -74.73 10.39 32.75
N GLY A 560 -74.91 9.16 32.28
CA GLY A 560 -75.10 7.94 33.08
C GLY A 560 -76.55 7.68 33.52
N LYS A 561 -77.44 8.66 33.37
CA LYS A 561 -78.88 8.49 33.66
C LYS A 561 -79.60 7.81 32.49
N PRO A 562 -80.70 7.08 32.76
CA PRO A 562 -81.50 6.52 31.69
C PRO A 562 -82.18 7.64 30.91
N PHE A 563 -82.17 7.56 29.57
CA PHE A 563 -82.80 8.57 28.70
C PHE A 563 -84.30 8.74 28.98
N SER A 564 -84.94 7.73 29.58
CA SER A 564 -86.35 7.75 29.99
C SER A 564 -86.71 8.91 30.93
N MET A 565 -85.73 9.51 31.61
CA MET A 565 -85.93 10.68 32.49
C MET A 565 -86.43 11.93 31.76
N LEU A 566 -86.27 11.99 30.42
CA LEU A 566 -86.71 13.12 29.59
C LEU A 566 -88.19 13.00 29.21
N TYR A 567 -88.86 11.90 29.55
CA TYR A 567 -90.28 11.71 29.25
C TYR A 567 -91.18 11.97 30.45
N PRO A 568 -92.40 12.49 30.24
CA PRO A 568 -93.42 12.59 31.28
C PRO A 568 -93.78 11.23 31.87
N THR A 569 -94.02 11.16 33.19
CA THR A 569 -94.39 9.93 33.89
C THR A 569 -95.78 9.39 33.53
N ASP A 570 -96.64 10.24 32.97
CA ASP A 570 -97.98 9.94 32.46
C ASP A 570 -97.99 9.59 30.95
N ARG A 571 -96.82 9.42 30.32
CA ARG A 571 -96.70 8.98 28.92
C ARG A 571 -97.33 7.59 28.77
N GLU A 572 -98.22 7.43 27.79
CA GLU A 572 -98.67 6.11 27.36
C GLU A 572 -97.45 5.28 26.93
N GLN A 573 -97.23 4.15 27.59
CA GLN A 573 -96.12 3.27 27.24
C GLN A 573 -96.33 2.73 25.82
N PRO A 574 -95.41 2.99 24.89
CA PRO A 574 -95.55 2.50 23.53
C PRO A 574 -95.56 0.96 23.53
N ARG A 575 -96.32 0.35 22.60
CA ARG A 575 -96.38 -1.11 22.42
C ARG A 575 -95.00 -1.75 22.18
N GLU A 576 -94.02 -0.96 21.74
CA GLU A 576 -92.66 -1.39 21.44
C GLU A 576 -91.66 -0.29 21.79
N ASN A 577 -90.51 -0.67 22.39
CA ASN A 577 -89.48 0.28 22.84
C ASN A 577 -88.74 0.91 21.64
N GLU A 578 -88.62 2.23 21.64
CA GLU A 578 -87.96 3.04 20.60
C GLU A 578 -86.53 2.58 20.29
N LEU A 579 -85.73 2.22 21.31
CA LEU A 579 -84.38 1.68 21.09
C LEU A 579 -84.41 0.32 20.38
N SER A 580 -85.42 -0.51 20.65
CA SER A 580 -85.60 -1.81 19.99
C SER A 580 -86.05 -1.66 18.54
N ILE A 581 -86.76 -0.59 18.19
CA ILE A 581 -87.14 -0.27 16.82
C ILE A 581 -85.90 0.24 16.06
N ALA A 582 -85.18 1.21 16.62
CA ALA A 582 -83.94 1.74 16.04
C ALA A 582 -82.90 0.63 15.82
N THR A 583 -82.79 -0.33 16.76
CA THR A 583 -81.91 -1.50 16.60
C THR A 583 -82.27 -2.34 15.37
N ARG A 584 -83.56 -2.57 15.09
CA ARG A 584 -83.99 -3.41 13.95
C ARG A 584 -84.02 -2.67 12.62
N ARG A 585 -84.48 -1.42 12.62
CA ARG A 585 -84.72 -0.64 11.39
C ARG A 585 -83.59 0.33 11.04
N GLY A 586 -82.63 0.55 11.93
CA GLY A 586 -81.53 1.49 11.77
C GLY A 586 -81.82 2.87 12.38
N SER A 587 -83.05 3.37 12.25
CA SER A 587 -83.51 4.59 12.90
C SER A 587 -84.95 4.48 13.40
N PHE A 588 -85.30 5.37 14.32
CA PHE A 588 -86.64 5.61 14.81
C PHE A 588 -86.87 7.12 14.89
N GLU A 589 -87.97 7.58 14.31
CA GLU A 589 -88.33 9.00 14.24
C GLU A 589 -89.73 9.17 14.85
N LYS A 590 -89.87 10.10 15.79
CA LYS A 590 -91.16 10.37 16.40
C LYS A 590 -91.23 11.75 17.06
N GLU A 591 -92.33 12.45 16.79
CA GLU A 591 -92.74 13.59 17.60
C GLU A 591 -93.36 13.10 18.92
N CYS A 592 -92.80 13.53 20.04
CA CYS A 592 -93.28 13.14 21.35
C CYS A 592 -93.07 14.21 22.41
N TRP A 593 -93.91 14.15 23.45
CA TRP A 593 -93.82 15.06 24.58
C TRP A 593 -92.65 14.68 25.49
N HIS A 594 -91.76 15.65 25.70
CA HIS A 594 -90.67 15.61 26.66
C HIS A 594 -90.97 16.49 27.86
N VAL A 595 -90.23 16.26 28.95
CA VAL A 595 -90.27 17.06 30.18
C VAL A 595 -88.88 17.61 30.47
N ARG A 596 -88.80 18.94 30.64
CA ARG A 596 -87.59 19.64 31.07
C ARG A 596 -87.37 19.46 32.56
N LYS A 597 -86.17 19.78 33.05
CA LYS A 597 -85.83 19.77 34.49
C LYS A 597 -86.78 20.61 35.35
N ASP A 598 -87.30 21.72 34.83
CA ASP A 598 -88.24 22.60 35.54
C ASP A 598 -89.69 22.09 35.55
N GLY A 599 -89.95 20.93 34.91
CA GLY A 599 -91.26 20.31 34.81
C GLY A 599 -92.09 20.80 33.62
N THR A 600 -91.62 21.77 32.84
CA THR A 600 -92.31 22.22 31.61
C THR A 600 -92.23 21.14 30.53
N ARG A 601 -93.29 21.03 29.73
CA ARG A 601 -93.35 20.09 28.61
C ARG A 601 -93.04 20.80 27.30
N TYR A 602 -92.45 20.07 26.37
CA TYR A 602 -92.30 20.50 24.98
C TYR A 602 -92.47 19.31 24.05
N CYS A 603 -92.87 19.58 22.81
CA CYS A 603 -92.91 18.53 21.80
C CYS A 603 -91.55 18.45 21.11
N GLY A 604 -90.86 17.35 21.31
CA GLY A 604 -89.59 17.05 20.66
C GLY A 604 -89.83 16.24 19.38
N ASP A 605 -89.26 16.68 18.28
CA ASP A 605 -89.06 15.86 17.08
C ASP A 605 -87.76 15.07 17.26
N ASP A 606 -87.89 13.80 17.67
CA ASP A 606 -86.78 12.92 18.01
C ASP A 606 -86.39 12.03 16.83
N VAL A 607 -85.09 11.98 16.56
CA VAL A 607 -84.45 11.00 15.67
C VAL A 607 -83.45 10.19 16.47
N VAL A 608 -83.73 8.90 16.65
CA VAL A 608 -82.87 7.92 17.32
C VAL A 608 -82.27 6.99 16.27
N SER A 609 -80.94 7.01 16.11
CA SER A 609 -80.23 6.19 15.14
C SER A 609 -79.29 5.18 15.83
N ALA A 610 -79.33 3.92 15.39
CA ALA A 610 -78.45 2.88 15.91
C ALA A 610 -77.03 3.01 15.36
N ILE A 611 -76.03 3.04 16.25
CA ILE A 611 -74.62 3.16 15.88
C ILE A 611 -73.98 1.79 15.97
N ARG A 612 -73.37 1.36 14.86
CA ARG A 612 -72.72 0.06 14.72
C ARG A 612 -71.24 0.23 14.41
N ASP A 613 -70.42 -0.71 14.86
CA ASP A 613 -69.03 -0.78 14.42
C ASP A 613 -68.91 -1.47 13.05
N GLU A 614 -67.68 -1.55 12.54
CA GLU A 614 -67.36 -2.16 11.24
C GLU A 614 -67.79 -3.64 11.14
N SER A 615 -67.98 -4.31 12.28
CA SER A 615 -68.45 -5.70 12.34
C SER A 615 -69.98 -5.84 12.37
N GLY A 616 -70.71 -4.71 12.40
CA GLY A 616 -72.16 -4.67 12.50
C GLY A 616 -72.70 -4.76 13.93
N GLN A 617 -71.83 -4.85 14.94
CA GLN A 617 -72.22 -4.91 16.35
C GLN A 617 -72.72 -3.54 16.82
N LEU A 618 -73.86 -3.52 17.53
CA LEU A 618 -74.42 -2.30 18.11
C LEU A 618 -73.48 -1.75 19.20
N ARG A 619 -73.10 -0.48 19.08
CA ARG A 619 -72.27 0.25 20.04
C ARG A 619 -73.05 1.23 20.91
N GLY A 620 -74.26 1.58 20.49
CA GLY A 620 -75.12 2.54 21.19
C GLY A 620 -76.06 3.22 20.20
N PHE A 621 -76.59 4.38 20.59
CA PHE A 621 -77.52 5.15 19.77
C PHE A 621 -77.10 6.63 19.74
N SER A 622 -77.34 7.33 18.64
CA SER A 622 -77.35 8.80 18.63
C SER A 622 -78.78 9.29 18.65
N VAL A 623 -79.06 10.26 19.51
CA VAL A 623 -80.34 10.94 19.58
C VAL A 623 -80.16 12.40 19.18
N VAL A 624 -81.00 12.84 18.26
CA VAL A 624 -81.14 14.24 17.88
C VAL A 624 -82.58 14.67 18.15
N THR A 625 -82.77 15.63 19.04
CA THR A 625 -84.10 16.19 19.36
C THR A 625 -84.16 17.66 18.99
N ARG A 626 -85.20 18.06 18.25
CA ARG A 626 -85.52 19.47 17.96
C ARG A 626 -86.81 19.87 18.65
N ASP A 627 -86.88 21.11 19.12
CA ASP A 627 -88.13 21.67 19.65
C ASP A 627 -89.11 21.96 18.49
N ALA A 628 -90.21 21.23 18.46
CA ALA A 628 -91.28 21.40 17.48
C ALA A 628 -92.49 22.16 18.06
N THR A 629 -92.43 22.63 19.30
CA THR A 629 -93.56 23.26 20.02
C THR A 629 -94.14 24.43 19.22
N GLN A 630 -93.30 25.35 18.75
CA GLN A 630 -93.76 26.50 17.96
C GLN A 630 -94.40 26.08 16.63
N ARG A 631 -93.89 25.02 15.98
CA ARG A 631 -94.46 24.51 14.72
C ARG A 631 -95.87 23.95 14.95
N ILE A 632 -96.04 23.20 16.03
CA ILE A 632 -97.32 22.59 16.40
C ILE A 632 -98.31 23.67 16.84
N GLU A 633 -97.89 24.64 17.65
CA GLU A 633 -98.75 25.76 18.06
C GLU A 633 -99.21 26.60 16.86
N LEU A 634 -98.33 26.88 15.90
CA LEU A 634 -98.69 27.56 14.65
C LEU A 634 -99.65 26.73 13.79
N GLN A 635 -99.44 25.41 13.74
CA GLN A 635 -100.31 24.51 13.00
C GLN A 635 -101.71 24.44 13.63
N GLU A 636 -101.79 24.26 14.94
CA GLU A 636 -103.06 24.30 15.69
C GLU A 636 -103.75 25.65 15.60
N GLN A 637 -103.01 26.77 15.59
CA GLN A 637 -103.57 28.10 15.40
C GLN A 637 -104.13 28.27 13.98
N THR A 638 -103.44 27.75 12.96
CA THR A 638 -103.91 27.77 11.57
C THR A 638 -105.14 26.90 11.40
N GLU A 639 -105.17 25.72 12.02
CA GLU A 639 -106.32 24.81 12.02
C GLU A 639 -107.51 25.43 12.78
N ARG A 640 -107.30 26.02 13.96
CA ARG A 640 -108.35 26.76 14.69
C ARG A 640 -108.86 27.97 13.92
N SER A 641 -107.99 28.74 13.26
CA SER A 641 -108.44 29.83 12.39
C SER A 641 -109.26 29.27 11.22
N ARG A 642 -108.81 28.19 10.57
CA ARG A 642 -109.54 27.54 9.49
C ARG A 642 -110.91 27.03 9.95
N ASP A 643 -110.99 26.37 11.10
CA ASP A 643 -112.22 25.83 11.66
C ASP A 643 -113.16 26.95 12.15
N PHE A 644 -112.60 28.03 12.70
CA PHE A 644 -113.35 29.25 13.01
C PHE A 644 -113.94 29.89 11.75
N TYR A 645 -113.16 29.99 10.66
CA TYR A 645 -113.68 30.46 9.37
C TYR A 645 -114.75 29.52 8.83
N PHE A 646 -114.53 28.20 8.85
CA PHE A 646 -115.53 27.21 8.41
C PHE A 646 -116.82 27.33 9.21
N ALA A 647 -116.75 27.43 10.54
CA ALA A 647 -117.93 27.63 11.39
C ALA A 647 -118.63 28.97 11.14
N LEU A 648 -117.88 30.06 10.94
CA LEU A 648 -118.44 31.38 10.60
C LEU A 648 -119.22 31.34 9.28
N PHE A 649 -118.73 30.61 8.27
CA PHE A 649 -119.36 30.53 6.95
C PHE A 649 -120.45 29.46 6.83
N SER A 650 -120.57 28.53 7.78
CA SER A 650 -121.53 27.42 7.71
C SER A 650 -122.99 27.83 7.94
N ASP A 651 -123.24 28.95 8.64
CA ASP A 651 -124.58 29.43 8.99
C ASP A 651 -125.07 30.65 8.17
N PHE A 652 -124.31 31.10 7.15
CA PHE A 652 -124.74 32.19 6.26
C PHE A 652 -125.55 31.64 5.06
N PRO A 653 -126.83 32.01 4.87
CA PRO A 653 -127.62 31.56 3.73
C PRO A 653 -127.36 32.34 2.43
N ASN A 654 -126.22 33.04 2.31
CA ASN A 654 -125.87 33.85 1.14
C ASN A 654 -124.66 33.27 0.39
N LEU A 655 -124.75 33.26 -0.93
CA LEU A 655 -123.69 32.84 -1.85
C LEU A 655 -122.45 33.73 -1.65
N VAL A 656 -121.33 33.15 -1.22
CA VAL A 656 -120.04 33.83 -1.11
C VAL A 656 -119.21 33.45 -2.33
N TRP A 657 -118.90 34.41 -3.20
CA TRP A 657 -117.96 34.21 -4.30
C TRP A 657 -116.70 35.05 -4.07
N ARG A 658 -115.57 34.55 -4.54
CA ARG A 658 -114.30 35.28 -4.58
C ARG A 658 -114.02 35.66 -6.02
N SER A 659 -113.78 36.95 -6.30
CA SER A 659 -113.17 37.35 -7.57
C SER A 659 -111.69 37.65 -7.37
N ASP A 660 -110.87 37.26 -8.33
CA ASP A 660 -109.53 37.83 -8.46
C ASP A 660 -109.61 39.26 -9.03
N PRO A 661 -108.51 40.04 -9.04
CA PRO A 661 -108.48 41.39 -9.61
C PRO A 661 -108.76 41.44 -11.13
N ASN A 662 -108.71 40.30 -11.82
CA ASN A 662 -108.97 40.18 -13.26
C ASN A 662 -110.41 39.76 -13.59
N GLY A 663 -111.27 39.64 -12.57
CA GLY A 663 -112.70 39.39 -12.73
C GLY A 663 -113.08 37.93 -12.94
N ALA A 664 -112.19 36.97 -12.67
CA ALA A 664 -112.56 35.56 -12.61
C ALA A 664 -113.18 35.23 -11.25
N CYS A 665 -114.43 34.75 -11.25
CA CYS A 665 -115.15 34.31 -10.05
C CYS A 665 -115.10 32.78 -9.93
N ASP A 666 -114.63 32.29 -8.79
CA ASP A 666 -114.77 30.89 -8.39
C ASP A 666 -115.79 30.79 -7.24
N TYR A 667 -116.66 29.78 -7.33
CA TYR A 667 -117.75 29.49 -6.38
C TYR A 667 -117.30 28.65 -5.19
#